data_AF-G3PZU2-F1
#
_entry.id   AF-G3PZU2-F1
#
_cell.length_a   1.000
_cell.length_b   1.000
_cell.length_c   1.000
_cell.angle_alpha   90.00
_cell.angle_beta   90.00
_cell.angle_gamma   90.00
#
_symmetry.space_group_name_H-M   'P 1'
#
loop_
_entity.id
_entity.type
_entity.pdbx_description
1 polymer ?
#
loop_
_entity_poly.entity_id
_entity_poly.type
_entity_poly.pdbx_seq_one_letter_code
_entity_poly.pdbx_strand_id
1 'polypeptide(L)'
;SRGRRGTNGSLKRSSIKRSASSASQKTQRAWIERTFQKRDCIQVFPSRDANRCACGLPVTQHTCAPSGSKEEGAPLVQLEVQPAEKWNPVKHTQSSPTDAYGVIEFQGGGHVNKAMYIRVANDSKPDHLLHLMVKEWQLELPTLLISVHGGLQNFDLPPKLKQFFGKGLIKAAVTTGAWIFTGGVSTGTVPGVIRHVGDALKDHSSKSRGKVWAIGIAPWGIIENKEDLIGKDVTHPYQTMSNPLSKLSVLNSSHSHFILSDNGTAGKYGAEVRLRRQLEKHIALQKINTRLGQGVPVVCLILEGGPNIISIVLESLREEPPVPVVVCDGSGRASDIISFAHRYCGEDGLLSDSAKDQLMVTIQKTFNYSRSQAQQIFLMVMECMKKRALITVFRMGSEGQQDIEMSILTALLKAGTNASASDQLSLALAWNRVDIARSQIFVYGHHWPPVSSSPTDRPKSPMAQRAAAGGVKGKGRGKKGKGGKTKPEPPEETDPRKLELLSWVNSLEQAMMDALVLDRVDFVKLLIENGVNIHHFLTIPRLEELYNTKLGPTNTLHFVVRDVKKGNLPPDYQITLIDIGLVLELLMGGAYRCNYTRKGFRALYTNLYGLKRPKALKLLGMEDDEPRTKGKGKKNKKKEEEVDIDVDDPEVCRFQYPFHELMVWAVLMKRQKMALFLWQRGEEAMAKALVACKLYKAMAHESSQSELVEDIFQDLENNSKEFGQLAYELLDQSYKHDEQVAMKLLTYELRNWSNSTCLKLAVAAKHRDFIAHTCSQMLLTDMWMGCLSMGKSNCLKVILGIVFPPAILLLEFRLGDEGSFHSSKENKET
;
A
#
# COMPACT_ATOMS: atom_id res chain seq x y z
N SER A 1 18.52 -64.56 -26.02
CA SER A 1 19.63 -64.23 -26.93
C SER A 1 20.33 -62.96 -26.43
N ARG A 2 21.67 -62.94 -26.53
CA ARG A 2 22.66 -61.82 -26.46
C ARG A 2 22.05 -60.39 -26.46
N GLY A 3 22.49 -59.36 -25.72
CA GLY A 3 23.76 -59.04 -25.04
C GLY A 3 24.30 -57.66 -25.48
N ARG A 4 24.55 -56.75 -24.49
CA ARG A 4 25.60 -55.69 -24.38
C ARG A 4 25.54 -54.28 -25.04
N ARG A 5 25.89 -53.29 -24.17
CA ARG A 5 26.70 -52.03 -24.30
C ARG A 5 26.10 -50.85 -25.09
N GLY A 6 26.28 -49.56 -24.75
CA GLY A 6 27.04 -48.84 -23.71
C GLY A 6 27.41 -47.41 -24.18
N THR A 7 27.27 -46.43 -23.28
CA THR A 7 28.03 -45.15 -23.09
C THR A 7 27.82 -43.87 -23.94
N ASN A 8 27.52 -42.80 -23.18
CA ASN A 8 28.12 -41.44 -23.09
C ASN A 8 27.84 -40.32 -24.12
N GLY A 9 27.38 -39.19 -23.57
CA GLY A 9 27.44 -37.85 -24.18
C GLY A 9 26.77 -36.74 -23.36
N SER A 10 27.19 -36.52 -22.10
CA SER A 10 26.74 -35.35 -21.31
C SER A 10 27.62 -34.13 -21.64
N LEU A 11 27.03 -33.18 -22.39
CA LEU A 11 27.62 -31.88 -22.70
C LEU A 11 27.47 -30.94 -21.49
N LYS A 12 28.62 -30.55 -20.92
CA LYS A 12 28.76 -29.53 -19.89
C LYS A 12 28.15 -28.20 -20.32
N ARG A 13 27.10 -27.74 -19.64
CA ARG A 13 26.65 -26.34 -19.67
C ARG A 13 27.46 -25.55 -18.62
N SER A 14 28.38 -24.72 -19.09
CA SER A 14 29.27 -23.87 -18.29
C SER A 14 28.49 -22.91 -17.39
N SER A 15 28.80 -22.97 -16.10
CA SER A 15 28.30 -22.09 -15.04
C SER A 15 28.90 -20.69 -15.19
N ILE A 16 28.08 -19.70 -15.58
CA ILE A 16 28.43 -18.26 -15.57
C ILE A 16 27.68 -17.50 -14.45
N LYS A 17 26.95 -18.19 -13.56
CA LYS A 17 26.22 -17.55 -12.44
C LYS A 17 26.86 -17.65 -11.04
N ARG A 18 28.04 -18.29 -10.88
CA ARG A 18 28.67 -18.47 -9.55
C ARG A 18 29.73 -17.44 -9.14
N SER A 19 30.23 -16.60 -10.05
CA SER A 19 31.30 -15.65 -9.73
C SER A 19 30.79 -14.35 -9.08
N ALA A 20 29.59 -13.88 -9.44
CA ALA A 20 29.02 -12.64 -8.88
C ALA A 20 28.56 -12.78 -7.41
N SER A 21 28.08 -13.97 -7.00
CA SER A 21 27.61 -14.20 -5.63
C SER A 21 28.75 -14.26 -4.60
N SER A 22 29.92 -14.79 -4.99
CA SER A 22 31.08 -14.90 -4.10
C SER A 22 31.69 -13.54 -3.74
N ALA A 23 31.77 -12.62 -4.72
CA ALA A 23 32.28 -11.27 -4.48
C ALA A 23 31.32 -10.43 -3.62
N SER A 24 30.02 -10.51 -3.91
CA SER A 24 28.98 -9.82 -3.12
C SER A 24 28.95 -10.29 -1.67
N GLN A 25 29.04 -11.61 -1.42
CA GLN A 25 29.10 -12.18 -0.07
C GLN A 25 30.36 -11.78 0.70
N LYS A 26 31.52 -11.69 0.02
CA LYS A 26 32.76 -11.20 0.65
C LYS A 26 32.66 -9.73 1.07
N THR A 27 32.05 -8.88 0.24
CA THR A 27 31.84 -7.46 0.55
C THR A 27 30.88 -7.28 1.72
N GLN A 28 29.79 -8.04 1.74
CA GLN A 28 28.82 -8.10 2.85
C GLN A 28 29.50 -8.45 4.19
N ARG A 29 30.32 -9.51 4.21
CA ARG A 29 31.07 -9.92 5.42
C ARG A 29 32.00 -8.82 5.93
N ALA A 30 32.77 -8.22 5.02
CA ALA A 30 33.69 -7.14 5.38
C ALA A 30 32.97 -5.90 5.92
N TRP A 31 31.73 -5.63 5.49
CA TRP A 31 30.93 -4.53 6.03
C TRP A 31 30.48 -4.80 7.47
N ILE A 32 29.96 -5.99 7.76
CA ILE A 32 29.51 -6.37 9.13
C ILE A 32 30.67 -6.22 10.13
N GLU A 33 31.84 -6.80 9.82
CA GLU A 33 33.01 -6.79 10.70
C GLU A 33 33.58 -5.38 10.94
N ARG A 34 33.42 -4.46 9.98
CA ARG A 34 33.87 -3.06 10.14
C ARG A 34 32.86 -2.19 10.88
N THR A 35 31.58 -2.56 10.84
CA THR A 35 30.47 -1.71 11.29
C THR A 35 30.04 -2.05 12.71
N PHE A 36 29.98 -3.32 13.07
CA PHE A 36 29.46 -3.78 14.36
C PHE A 36 30.59 -4.17 15.31
N GLN A 37 30.43 -3.75 16.55
CA GLN A 37 31.37 -4.01 17.65
C GLN A 37 30.71 -4.89 18.71
N LYS A 38 31.51 -5.50 19.57
CA LYS A 38 31.14 -6.12 20.84
C LYS A 38 31.81 -5.38 21.99
N ARG A 39 31.41 -5.65 23.24
CA ARG A 39 31.97 -5.01 24.44
C ARG A 39 32.40 -6.06 25.46
N ASP A 40 33.63 -5.92 25.95
CA ASP A 40 34.17 -6.81 26.98
C ASP A 40 34.62 -5.99 28.21
N CYS A 41 34.34 -6.47 29.42
CA CYS A 41 34.63 -5.72 30.65
C CYS A 41 36.12 -5.79 31.02
N ILE A 42 36.78 -4.63 31.12
CA ILE A 42 38.24 -4.53 31.31
C ILE A 42 38.66 -4.21 32.74
N GLN A 43 37.75 -3.73 33.58
CA GLN A 43 38.07 -3.33 34.96
C GLN A 43 37.25 -4.12 35.98
N VAL A 44 37.92 -4.62 37.02
CA VAL A 44 37.28 -5.35 38.12
C VAL A 44 36.70 -4.35 39.12
N PHE A 45 35.39 -4.39 39.31
CA PHE A 45 34.71 -3.63 40.34
C PHE A 45 34.13 -4.58 41.40
N PRO A 46 34.29 -4.29 42.70
CA PRO A 46 33.74 -5.14 43.75
C PRO A 46 32.21 -5.24 43.64
N SER A 47 31.70 -6.47 43.75
CA SER A 47 30.26 -6.78 43.83
C SER A 47 29.89 -7.20 45.25
N ARG A 48 28.60 -7.52 45.48
CA ARG A 48 28.14 -8.14 46.73
C ARG A 48 28.74 -9.52 46.98
N ASP A 49 29.18 -10.19 45.91
CA ASP A 49 29.89 -11.46 45.94
C ASP A 49 31.39 -11.18 45.72
N ALA A 50 32.23 -11.57 46.66
CA ALA A 50 33.68 -11.30 46.64
C ALA A 50 34.38 -11.90 45.42
N ASN A 51 33.83 -12.96 44.83
CA ASN A 51 34.42 -13.66 43.70
C ASN A 51 33.90 -13.17 42.34
N ARG A 52 33.05 -12.13 42.31
CA ARG A 52 32.46 -11.62 41.07
C ARG A 52 32.67 -10.12 40.92
N CYS A 53 32.98 -9.72 39.70
CA CYS A 53 32.96 -8.31 39.32
C CYS A 53 31.52 -7.77 39.26
N ALA A 54 31.36 -6.46 39.40
CA ALA A 54 30.10 -5.77 39.19
C ALA A 54 29.51 -6.00 37.78
N CYS A 55 30.29 -6.42 36.77
CA CYS A 55 29.74 -6.82 35.47
C CYS A 55 29.06 -8.21 35.50
N GLY A 56 29.29 -9.03 36.53
CA GLY A 56 28.73 -10.37 36.72
C GLY A 56 29.71 -11.52 36.40
N LEU A 57 30.82 -11.22 35.73
CA LEU A 57 31.89 -12.19 35.47
C LEU A 57 32.65 -12.54 36.75
N PRO A 58 33.12 -13.79 36.91
CA PRO A 58 34.11 -14.15 37.92
C PRO A 58 35.38 -13.32 37.77
N VAL A 59 36.01 -12.95 38.89
CA VAL A 59 37.26 -12.15 38.86
C VAL A 59 38.37 -12.87 38.08
N THR A 60 38.40 -14.20 38.12
CA THR A 60 39.35 -15.05 37.37
C THR A 60 39.18 -14.99 35.85
N GLN A 61 38.04 -14.52 35.34
CA GLN A 61 37.77 -14.39 33.90
C GLN A 61 38.10 -12.99 33.36
N HIS A 62 38.54 -12.06 34.21
CA HIS A 62 39.06 -10.77 33.75
C HIS A 62 40.54 -10.88 33.36
N THR A 63 40.89 -10.33 32.21
CA THR A 63 42.27 -10.30 31.70
C THR A 63 43.14 -9.25 32.39
N CYS A 64 42.56 -8.37 33.23
CA CYS A 64 43.24 -7.26 33.87
C CYS A 64 43.34 -7.46 35.40
N ALA A 65 44.47 -7.05 35.98
CA ALA A 65 44.73 -7.18 37.41
C ALA A 65 43.71 -6.39 38.25
N PRO A 66 43.33 -6.88 39.44
CA PRO A 66 42.41 -6.17 40.33
C PRO A 66 43.00 -4.80 40.71
N SER A 67 42.22 -3.73 40.59
CA SER A 67 42.61 -2.42 41.12
C SER A 67 42.55 -2.47 42.66
N GLY A 68 43.63 -2.93 43.29
CA GLY A 68 43.68 -3.14 44.73
C GLY A 68 44.96 -3.77 45.27
N SER A 69 46.13 -3.22 44.93
CA SER A 69 47.33 -3.37 45.75
C SER A 69 48.19 -2.10 45.63
N LYS A 70 47.82 -1.06 46.36
CA LYS A 70 48.80 -0.01 46.71
C LYS A 70 49.68 -0.61 47.80
N GLU A 71 50.97 -0.67 47.52
CA GLU A 71 52.03 -1.11 48.42
C GLU A 71 51.97 -0.38 49.77
N GLU A 72 52.30 -1.10 50.83
CA GLU A 72 52.51 -0.56 52.17
C GLU A 72 53.68 0.43 52.18
N GLY A 73 53.41 1.67 52.60
CA GLY A 73 54.40 2.73 52.85
C GLY A 73 53.72 4.06 53.18
N ALA A 74 53.70 4.43 54.47
CA ALA A 74 53.01 5.58 55.08
C ALA A 74 53.54 6.99 54.63
N PRO A 75 53.00 8.17 55.09
CA PRO A 75 51.90 8.43 56.04
C PRO A 75 50.84 9.50 55.63
N LEU A 76 49.69 9.42 56.33
CA LEU A 76 48.72 10.46 56.71
C LEU A 76 48.67 11.78 55.89
N VAL A 77 47.77 11.85 54.90
CA VAL A 77 47.00 13.08 54.60
C VAL A 77 45.55 12.71 54.37
N GLN A 78 44.68 13.30 55.19
CA GLN A 78 43.24 13.18 55.16
C GLN A 78 42.72 13.90 53.90
N LEU A 79 42.37 13.15 52.86
CA LEU A 79 41.75 13.66 51.64
C LEU A 79 40.47 12.87 51.35
N GLU A 80 39.42 13.64 51.13
CA GLU A 80 38.00 13.30 51.00
C GLU A 80 37.70 11.90 50.46
N VAL A 81 36.81 11.20 51.16
CA VAL A 81 36.19 9.95 50.70
C VAL A 81 35.39 10.26 49.44
N GLN A 82 36.01 10.11 48.27
CA GLN A 82 35.28 10.11 47.01
C GLN A 82 34.28 8.95 47.04
N PRO A 83 33.00 9.17 46.66
CA PRO A 83 32.03 8.09 46.58
C PRO A 83 32.54 7.03 45.61
N ALA A 84 32.52 5.76 46.02
CA ALA A 84 32.96 4.64 45.19
C ALA A 84 32.31 4.72 43.79
N GLU A 85 33.13 4.85 42.75
CA GLU A 85 32.66 4.97 41.37
C GLU A 85 31.82 3.74 40.99
N LYS A 86 30.64 3.96 40.42
CA LYS A 86 29.73 2.87 40.02
C LYS A 86 30.15 2.34 38.64
N TRP A 87 30.08 1.02 38.46
CA TRP A 87 30.39 0.39 37.18
C TRP A 87 29.50 0.93 36.05
N ASN A 88 30.11 1.35 34.92
CA ASN A 88 29.44 1.88 33.74
C ASN A 88 29.96 1.18 32.48
N PRO A 89 29.08 0.66 31.60
CA PRO A 89 29.49 0.04 30.34
C PRO A 89 30.42 0.92 29.49
N VAL A 90 30.14 2.21 29.37
CA VAL A 90 30.89 3.11 28.47
C VAL A 90 32.32 3.33 28.92
N LYS A 91 32.55 3.39 30.24
CA LYS A 91 33.87 3.67 30.82
C LYS A 91 34.70 2.40 31.09
N HIS A 92 34.05 1.32 31.50
CA HIS A 92 34.73 0.14 32.06
C HIS A 92 34.69 -1.09 31.14
N THR A 93 34.25 -0.91 29.90
CA THR A 93 34.34 -1.94 28.85
C THR A 93 35.17 -1.44 27.68
N GLN A 94 35.80 -2.36 26.97
CA GLN A 94 36.51 -2.10 25.72
C GLN A 94 35.65 -2.60 24.56
N SER A 95 35.53 -1.77 23.52
CA SER A 95 34.89 -2.16 22.27
C SER A 95 35.90 -2.83 21.34
N SER A 96 35.49 -3.91 20.68
CA SER A 96 36.26 -4.59 19.63
C SER A 96 35.32 -5.06 18.51
N PRO A 97 35.80 -5.41 17.29
CA PRO A 97 34.94 -5.91 16.23
C PRO A 97 34.14 -7.15 16.66
N THR A 98 32.89 -7.26 16.20
CA THR A 98 32.06 -8.42 16.53
C THR A 98 32.66 -9.74 16.01
N ASP A 99 32.55 -10.77 16.81
CA ASP A 99 33.06 -12.13 16.55
C ASP A 99 31.94 -13.18 16.48
N ALA A 100 30.68 -12.77 16.61
CA ALA A 100 29.53 -13.67 16.69
C ALA A 100 28.41 -13.21 15.77
N TYR A 101 28.34 -13.79 14.57
CA TYR A 101 27.24 -13.58 13.61
C TYR A 101 27.14 -14.72 12.60
N GLY A 102 25.94 -14.96 12.09
CA GLY A 102 25.71 -16.00 11.09
C GLY A 102 24.30 -16.58 11.19
N VAL A 103 24.20 -17.92 11.16
CA VAL A 103 22.95 -18.66 11.21
C VAL A 103 22.92 -19.59 12.43
N ILE A 104 21.83 -19.53 13.19
CA ILE A 104 21.51 -20.49 14.25
C ILE A 104 20.67 -21.60 13.65
N GLU A 105 21.07 -22.85 13.86
CA GLU A 105 20.29 -24.04 13.51
C GLU A 105 19.77 -24.70 14.78
N PHE A 106 18.48 -24.55 15.06
CA PHE A 106 17.90 -25.05 16.31
C PHE A 106 17.77 -26.58 16.29
N GLN A 107 18.29 -27.21 17.34
CA GLN A 107 18.22 -28.66 17.57
C GLN A 107 17.18 -29.01 18.66
N GLY A 108 16.58 -30.20 18.55
CA GLY A 108 15.63 -30.73 19.54
C GLY A 108 14.15 -30.54 19.23
N GLY A 109 13.79 -30.03 18.05
CA GLY A 109 12.41 -29.97 17.53
C GLY A 109 12.16 -30.95 16.39
N GLY A 110 10.89 -31.26 16.09
CA GLY A 110 10.50 -32.13 14.95
C GLY A 110 10.87 -31.57 13.55
N HIS A 111 11.26 -30.29 13.47
CA HIS A 111 11.77 -29.63 12.27
C HIS A 111 12.98 -28.75 12.61
N VAL A 112 13.93 -28.67 11.66
CA VAL A 112 15.12 -27.83 11.76
C VAL A 112 14.76 -26.40 11.40
N ASN A 113 14.66 -25.52 12.40
CA ASN A 113 14.43 -24.09 12.19
C ASN A 113 15.76 -23.35 12.13
N LYS A 114 15.89 -22.42 11.17
CA LYS A 114 17.07 -21.57 11.00
C LYS A 114 16.72 -20.11 11.30
N ALA A 115 17.61 -19.42 12.01
CA ALA A 115 17.48 -18.00 12.30
C ALA A 115 18.80 -17.26 12.05
N MET A 116 18.76 -16.06 11.50
CA MET A 116 19.96 -15.21 11.40
C MET A 116 20.24 -14.56 12.75
N TYR A 117 21.51 -14.36 13.10
CA TYR A 117 21.87 -13.67 14.34
C TYR A 117 23.12 -12.80 14.20
N ILE A 118 23.22 -11.81 15.08
CA ILE A 118 24.41 -10.97 15.24
C ILE A 118 24.55 -10.50 16.70
N ARG A 119 25.77 -10.52 17.24
CA ARG A 119 26.16 -9.84 18.47
C ARG A 119 26.58 -8.41 18.15
N VAL A 120 25.99 -7.44 18.85
CA VAL A 120 26.24 -6.01 18.65
C VAL A 120 26.39 -5.29 19.98
N ALA A 121 27.20 -4.23 20.01
CA ALA A 121 27.34 -3.38 21.18
C ALA A 121 26.01 -2.67 21.49
N ASN A 122 25.71 -2.47 22.76
CA ASN A 122 24.47 -1.86 23.23
C ASN A 122 24.23 -0.42 22.79
N ASP A 123 25.27 0.25 22.27
CA ASP A 123 25.27 1.59 21.70
C ASP A 123 25.44 1.62 20.17
N SER A 124 25.25 0.48 19.50
CA SER A 124 25.26 0.40 18.04
C SER A 124 24.22 1.32 17.41
N LYS A 125 24.60 2.01 16.32
CA LYS A 125 23.72 2.97 15.64
C LYS A 125 22.52 2.26 14.99
N PRO A 126 21.28 2.79 15.13
CA PRO A 126 20.09 2.15 14.58
C PRO A 126 20.08 2.12 13.05
N ASP A 127 20.66 3.11 12.38
CA ASP A 127 20.80 3.16 10.92
C ASP A 127 21.56 1.95 10.37
N HIS A 128 22.61 1.52 11.08
CA HIS A 128 23.38 0.33 10.71
C HIS A 128 22.57 -0.95 10.92
N LEU A 129 21.79 -1.04 12.01
CA LEU A 129 20.91 -2.19 12.26
C LEU A 129 19.81 -2.29 11.20
N LEU A 130 19.19 -1.17 10.82
CA LEU A 130 18.20 -1.19 9.76
C LEU A 130 18.82 -1.54 8.40
N HIS A 131 20.02 -1.05 8.10
CA HIS A 131 20.78 -1.45 6.91
C HIS A 131 21.00 -2.96 6.90
N LEU A 132 21.49 -3.53 8.00
CA LEU A 132 21.67 -4.98 8.14
C LEU A 132 20.36 -5.72 7.84
N MET A 133 19.25 -5.30 8.43
CA MET A 133 17.96 -5.95 8.25
C MET A 133 17.45 -5.89 6.79
N VAL A 134 17.49 -4.71 6.16
CA VAL A 134 16.88 -4.51 4.83
C VAL A 134 17.81 -4.93 3.69
N LYS A 135 19.12 -4.67 3.78
CA LYS A 135 20.07 -4.96 2.70
C LYS A 135 20.75 -6.31 2.86
N GLU A 136 21.25 -6.59 4.05
CA GLU A 136 22.07 -7.79 4.29
C GLU A 136 21.21 -9.03 4.53
N TRP A 137 20.17 -8.92 5.37
CA TRP A 137 19.18 -9.97 5.63
C TRP A 137 18.03 -9.98 4.60
N GLN A 138 17.98 -9.01 3.69
CA GLN A 138 16.99 -8.90 2.62
C GLN A 138 15.54 -8.89 3.13
N LEU A 139 15.30 -8.26 4.28
CA LEU A 139 13.95 -8.07 4.80
C LEU A 139 13.26 -6.91 4.07
N GLU A 140 12.00 -7.13 3.67
CA GLU A 140 11.15 -6.05 3.20
C GLU A 140 10.85 -5.09 4.37
N LEU A 141 10.92 -3.78 4.11
CA LEU A 141 10.61 -2.76 5.11
C LEU A 141 9.15 -2.93 5.60
N PRO A 142 8.89 -2.93 6.91
CA PRO A 142 7.56 -3.22 7.43
C PRO A 142 6.61 -2.05 7.20
N THR A 143 5.33 -2.36 7.01
CA THR A 143 4.24 -1.36 6.99
C THR A 143 3.70 -1.05 8.40
N LEU A 144 4.13 -1.82 9.40
CA LEU A 144 3.75 -1.73 10.80
C LEU A 144 4.82 -2.44 11.65
N LEU A 145 5.18 -1.86 12.80
CA LEU A 145 6.03 -2.51 13.80
C LEU A 145 5.22 -2.82 15.06
N ILE A 146 5.11 -4.11 15.40
CA ILE A 146 4.45 -4.57 16.62
C ILE A 146 5.53 -4.91 17.65
N SER A 147 5.64 -4.09 18.69
CA SER A 147 6.59 -4.28 19.78
C SER A 147 5.91 -4.98 20.96
N VAL A 148 6.22 -6.26 21.18
CA VAL A 148 5.58 -7.08 22.23
C VAL A 148 6.41 -7.01 23.51
N HIS A 149 5.74 -6.70 24.62
CA HIS A 149 6.33 -6.63 25.96
C HIS A 149 5.48 -7.39 26.97
N GLY A 150 6.11 -7.84 28.06
CA GLY A 150 5.40 -8.36 29.22
C GLY A 150 6.28 -9.21 30.15
N GLY A 151 5.67 -10.15 30.87
CA GLY A 151 6.34 -10.95 31.89
C GLY A 151 7.51 -11.80 31.39
N LEU A 152 8.70 -11.57 31.98
CA LEU A 152 9.87 -12.46 31.91
C LEU A 152 9.74 -13.64 32.88
N GLN A 153 8.82 -13.57 33.84
CA GLN A 153 8.57 -14.64 34.81
C GLN A 153 7.44 -15.53 34.32
N ASN A 154 7.38 -16.73 34.90
CA ASN A 154 6.42 -17.78 34.61
C ASN A 154 4.96 -17.31 34.76
N PHE A 155 4.17 -17.45 33.70
CA PHE A 155 2.71 -17.37 33.75
C PHE A 155 2.08 -18.10 32.56
N ASP A 156 0.92 -18.69 32.82
CA ASP A 156 0.07 -19.27 31.78
C ASP A 156 -1.13 -18.37 31.53
N LEU A 157 -1.36 -18.07 30.24
CA LEU A 157 -2.58 -17.41 29.82
C LEU A 157 -3.77 -18.36 29.92
N PRO A 158 -4.97 -17.85 30.25
CA PRO A 158 -6.21 -18.58 30.06
C PRO A 158 -6.27 -19.18 28.63
N PRO A 159 -6.63 -20.46 28.45
CA PRO A 159 -6.52 -21.14 27.15
C PRO A 159 -7.23 -20.41 26.00
N LYS A 160 -8.41 -19.85 26.26
CA LYS A 160 -9.13 -19.05 25.28
C LYS A 160 -8.38 -17.77 24.93
N LEU A 161 -7.88 -17.03 25.92
CA LEU A 161 -7.09 -15.81 25.70
C LEU A 161 -5.81 -16.11 24.91
N LYS A 162 -5.12 -17.21 25.23
CA LYS A 162 -3.94 -17.67 24.48
C LYS A 162 -4.25 -17.88 23.00
N GLN A 163 -5.37 -18.53 22.69
CA GLN A 163 -5.80 -18.79 21.31
C GLN A 163 -6.12 -17.48 20.56
N PHE A 164 -6.90 -16.58 21.17
CA PHE A 164 -7.24 -15.29 20.57
C PHE A 164 -6.00 -14.41 20.37
N PHE A 165 -5.09 -14.38 21.35
CA PHE A 165 -3.82 -13.67 21.28
C PHE A 165 -2.97 -14.16 20.13
N GLY A 166 -2.69 -15.47 20.08
CA GLY A 166 -1.87 -16.05 19.02
C GLY A 166 -2.47 -15.82 17.63
N LYS A 167 -3.76 -16.09 17.47
CA LYS A 167 -4.44 -15.90 16.18
C LYS A 167 -4.48 -14.42 15.77
N GLY A 168 -4.80 -13.51 16.69
CA GLY A 168 -4.90 -12.08 16.41
C GLY A 168 -3.57 -11.44 16.08
N LEU A 169 -2.51 -11.76 16.83
CA LEU A 169 -1.15 -11.25 16.58
C LEU A 169 -0.63 -11.69 15.20
N ILE A 170 -0.74 -12.98 14.89
CA ILE A 170 -0.30 -13.53 13.60
C ILE A 170 -1.13 -12.94 12.46
N LYS A 171 -2.45 -12.86 12.62
CA LYS A 171 -3.35 -12.29 11.60
C LYS A 171 -2.96 -10.83 11.32
N ALA A 172 -2.74 -10.01 12.35
CA ALA A 172 -2.28 -8.63 12.19
C ALA A 172 -0.95 -8.53 11.43
N ALA A 173 0.02 -9.39 11.78
CA ALA A 173 1.32 -9.37 11.13
C ALA A 173 1.27 -9.78 9.66
N VAL A 174 0.50 -10.82 9.33
CA VAL A 174 0.36 -11.32 7.95
C VAL A 174 -0.47 -10.36 7.08
N THR A 175 -1.57 -9.79 7.61
CA THR A 175 -2.46 -8.94 6.80
C THR A 175 -1.86 -7.58 6.49
N THR A 176 -1.02 -7.05 7.37
CA THR A 176 -0.35 -5.76 7.17
C THR A 176 1.05 -5.89 6.56
N GLY A 177 1.77 -6.99 6.81
CA GLY A 177 3.21 -7.07 6.54
C GLY A 177 4.04 -6.48 7.69
N ALA A 178 3.61 -6.72 8.93
CA ALA A 178 4.28 -6.18 10.12
C ALA A 178 5.52 -6.98 10.52
N TRP A 179 6.49 -6.30 11.12
CA TRP A 179 7.53 -6.93 11.92
C TRP A 179 7.08 -7.07 13.37
N ILE A 180 7.48 -8.17 14.03
CA ILE A 180 7.22 -8.41 15.45
C ILE A 180 8.54 -8.34 16.21
N PHE A 181 8.67 -7.34 17.09
CA PHE A 181 9.79 -7.23 18.02
C PHE A 181 9.45 -7.87 19.36
N THR A 182 10.36 -8.70 19.86
CA THR A 182 10.23 -9.36 21.16
C THR A 182 11.57 -9.40 21.88
N GLY A 183 11.59 -9.89 23.13
CA GLY A 183 12.84 -10.15 23.86
C GLY A 183 13.64 -11.36 23.36
N GLY A 184 13.10 -12.19 22.47
CA GLY A 184 13.79 -13.33 21.83
C GLY A 184 14.17 -14.52 22.73
N VAL A 185 14.22 -14.34 24.04
CA VAL A 185 14.63 -15.38 25.01
C VAL A 185 13.44 -16.03 25.70
N SER A 186 13.55 -17.33 25.94
CA SER A 186 12.65 -18.10 26.81
C SER A 186 13.39 -18.37 28.13
N THR A 187 12.78 -17.99 29.25
CA THR A 187 13.35 -18.18 30.59
C THR A 187 12.98 -19.57 31.13
N GLY A 188 13.97 -20.47 31.27
CA GLY A 188 13.83 -21.74 32.01
C GLY A 188 12.77 -22.73 31.51
N THR A 189 12.33 -23.62 32.41
CA THR A 189 11.41 -24.75 32.16
C THR A 189 9.93 -24.35 32.04
N VAL A 190 9.58 -23.07 32.16
CA VAL A 190 8.19 -22.61 32.35
C VAL A 190 7.89 -21.35 31.52
N PRO A 191 6.63 -21.11 31.08
CA PRO A 191 6.32 -20.15 30.02
C PRO A 191 6.33 -18.68 30.46
N GLY A 192 7.01 -17.82 29.70
CA GLY A 192 6.80 -16.35 29.71
C GLY A 192 6.12 -15.87 28.42
N VAL A 193 5.98 -14.55 28.24
CA VAL A 193 5.32 -13.94 27.04
C VAL A 193 5.90 -14.48 25.73
N ILE A 194 7.22 -14.57 25.66
CA ILE A 194 7.95 -14.97 24.45
C ILE A 194 7.60 -16.39 24.03
N ARG A 195 7.26 -17.28 24.98
CA ARG A 195 6.78 -18.62 24.67
C ARG A 195 5.38 -18.57 24.04
N HIS A 196 4.46 -17.75 24.54
CA HIS A 196 3.12 -17.61 23.93
C HIS A 196 3.19 -17.05 22.50
N VAL A 197 4.09 -16.09 22.25
CA VAL A 197 4.39 -15.60 20.89
C VAL A 197 5.02 -16.70 20.03
N GLY A 198 5.99 -17.44 20.57
CA GLY A 198 6.67 -18.53 19.86
C GLY A 198 5.75 -19.70 19.51
N ASP A 199 4.81 -20.05 20.39
CA ASP A 199 3.77 -21.05 20.13
C ASP A 199 2.87 -20.59 18.96
N ALA A 200 2.44 -19.32 18.96
CA ALA A 200 1.63 -18.76 17.88
C ALA A 200 2.35 -18.76 16.52
N LEU A 201 3.65 -18.42 16.51
CA LEU A 201 4.49 -18.45 15.31
C LEU A 201 4.66 -19.88 14.77
N LYS A 202 4.86 -20.85 15.66
CA LYS A 202 4.99 -22.28 15.31
C LYS A 202 3.69 -22.85 14.73
N ASP A 203 2.56 -22.52 15.36
CA ASP A 203 1.23 -22.92 14.89
C ASP A 203 0.90 -22.34 13.51
N HIS A 204 1.36 -21.12 13.22
CA HIS A 204 1.20 -20.52 11.90
C HIS A 204 2.11 -21.17 10.85
N SER A 205 3.39 -21.36 11.18
CA SER A 205 4.39 -21.93 10.26
C SER A 205 4.03 -23.35 9.80
N SER A 206 3.32 -24.12 10.63
CA SER A 206 2.88 -25.47 10.26
C SER A 206 1.64 -25.49 9.37
N LYS A 207 0.84 -24.41 9.35
CA LYS A 207 -0.46 -24.34 8.66
C LYS A 207 -0.47 -23.43 7.42
N SER A 208 0.50 -22.53 7.28
CA SER A 208 0.49 -21.45 6.30
C SER A 208 1.85 -21.26 5.63
N ARG A 209 1.84 -20.76 4.40
CA ARG A 209 3.05 -20.35 3.65
C ARG A 209 3.46 -18.90 3.90
N GLY A 210 2.63 -18.10 4.59
CA GLY A 210 2.94 -16.71 4.88
C GLY A 210 4.15 -16.58 5.81
N LYS A 211 5.12 -15.75 5.46
CA LYS A 211 6.31 -15.53 6.30
C LYS A 211 6.04 -14.39 7.27
N VAL A 212 6.23 -14.65 8.57
CA VAL A 212 6.12 -13.64 9.63
C VAL A 212 7.53 -13.34 10.14
N TRP A 213 7.90 -12.06 10.16
CA TRP A 213 9.22 -11.62 10.59
C TRP A 213 9.22 -11.33 12.09
N ALA A 214 9.54 -12.36 12.89
CA ALA A 214 9.75 -12.22 14.33
C ALA A 214 11.24 -12.03 14.64
N ILE A 215 11.57 -10.90 15.26
CA ILE A 215 12.94 -10.48 15.58
C ILE A 215 13.09 -10.38 17.10
N GLY A 216 13.97 -11.21 17.64
CA GLY A 216 14.30 -11.23 19.06
C GLY A 216 15.47 -10.29 19.37
N ILE A 217 15.24 -9.28 20.22
CA ILE A 217 16.31 -8.39 20.69
C ILE A 217 16.61 -8.75 22.14
N ALA A 218 17.75 -9.41 22.37
CA ALA A 218 18.10 -10.01 23.65
C ALA A 218 19.46 -9.55 24.14
N PRO A 219 19.71 -9.47 25.46
CA PRO A 219 21.04 -9.21 25.98
C PRO A 219 21.96 -10.44 25.81
N TRP A 220 23.16 -10.26 25.26
CA TRP A 220 24.16 -11.31 25.07
C TRP A 220 24.56 -12.00 26.39
N GLY A 221 24.62 -11.24 27.46
CA GLY A 221 25.08 -11.69 28.78
C GLY A 221 24.23 -12.77 29.45
N ILE A 222 22.96 -12.94 29.04
CA ILE A 222 22.02 -13.90 29.65
C ILE A 222 21.81 -15.16 28.83
N ILE A 223 22.41 -15.26 27.64
CA ILE A 223 22.16 -16.36 26.71
C ILE A 223 22.90 -17.61 27.18
N GLU A 224 22.15 -18.70 27.31
CA GLU A 224 22.70 -20.02 27.60
C GLU A 224 23.46 -20.56 26.39
N ASN A 225 24.60 -21.20 26.62
CA ASN A 225 25.50 -21.73 25.59
C ASN A 225 25.93 -20.69 24.54
N LYS A 226 26.08 -19.43 24.94
CA LYS A 226 26.50 -18.34 24.04
C LYS A 226 27.90 -18.53 23.43
N GLU A 227 28.76 -19.33 24.07
CA GLU A 227 30.10 -19.62 23.56
C GLU A 227 30.04 -20.41 22.24
N ASP A 228 29.00 -21.23 22.04
CA ASP A 228 28.75 -21.97 20.80
C ASP A 228 28.32 -21.05 19.64
N LEU A 229 27.91 -19.81 19.94
CA LEU A 229 27.50 -18.81 18.96
C LEU A 229 28.67 -17.90 18.55
N ILE A 230 29.90 -18.16 19.03
CA ILE A 230 31.07 -17.38 18.64
C ILE A 230 31.62 -17.93 17.32
N GLY A 231 31.58 -17.08 16.30
CA GLY A 231 32.20 -17.31 15.01
C GLY A 231 31.70 -16.29 13.97
N LYS A 232 32.47 -16.16 12.89
CA LYS A 232 32.22 -15.19 11.82
C LYS A 232 31.55 -15.84 10.61
N ASP A 233 30.30 -15.49 10.36
CA ASP A 233 29.46 -16.03 9.27
C ASP A 233 29.35 -17.56 9.29
N VAL A 234 29.11 -18.09 10.48
CA VAL A 234 29.07 -19.52 10.78
C VAL A 234 27.63 -19.99 10.95
N THR A 235 27.37 -21.24 10.56
CA THR A 235 26.12 -21.92 10.93
C THR A 235 26.39 -22.78 12.15
N HIS A 236 25.82 -22.42 13.29
CA HIS A 236 26.01 -23.16 14.54
C HIS A 236 24.74 -23.89 14.96
N PRO A 237 24.85 -25.18 15.32
CA PRO A 237 23.75 -25.88 15.97
C PRO A 237 23.54 -25.31 17.37
N TYR A 238 22.30 -24.99 17.74
CA TYR A 238 21.96 -24.47 19.05
C TYR A 238 20.88 -25.32 19.72
N GLN A 239 21.15 -25.76 20.93
CA GLN A 239 20.23 -26.58 21.71
C GLN A 239 19.33 -25.70 22.57
N THR A 240 18.01 -25.94 22.53
CA THR A 240 17.03 -25.19 23.33
C THR A 240 16.77 -25.81 24.71
N MET A 241 17.60 -26.76 25.15
CA MET A 241 17.44 -27.42 26.44
C MET A 241 17.98 -26.52 27.54
N SER A 242 17.09 -25.99 28.39
CA SER A 242 17.49 -25.16 29.52
C SER A 242 18.15 -26.00 30.61
N ASN A 243 19.27 -25.55 31.17
CA ASN A 243 19.84 -26.20 32.36
C ASN A 243 19.05 -25.78 33.62
N PRO A 244 18.43 -26.71 34.37
CA PRO A 244 17.62 -26.37 35.55
C PRO A 244 18.40 -25.63 36.66
N LEU A 245 19.72 -25.76 36.69
CA LEU A 245 20.60 -25.09 37.66
C LEU A 245 21.09 -23.73 37.19
N SER A 246 20.85 -23.38 35.93
CA SER A 246 21.30 -22.14 35.29
C SER A 246 20.27 -21.03 35.46
N LYS A 247 20.76 -19.81 35.69
CA LYS A 247 19.94 -18.58 35.71
C LYS A 247 19.89 -17.91 34.33
N LEU A 248 20.52 -18.52 33.32
CA LEU A 248 20.55 -18.03 31.94
C LEU A 248 19.26 -18.42 31.22
N SER A 249 19.10 -17.91 30.00
CA SER A 249 17.91 -18.09 29.17
C SER A 249 18.28 -18.61 27.79
N VAL A 250 17.41 -19.43 27.21
CA VAL A 250 17.61 -20.01 25.88
C VAL A 250 16.95 -19.15 24.81
N LEU A 251 17.54 -19.11 23.61
CA LEU A 251 16.91 -18.45 22.47
C LEU A 251 15.66 -19.23 22.00
N ASN A 252 14.62 -18.50 21.60
CA ASN A 252 13.35 -19.09 21.18
C ASN A 252 13.40 -19.54 19.70
N SER A 253 13.23 -20.84 19.45
CA SER A 253 13.38 -21.43 18.10
C SER A 253 12.30 -21.07 17.07
N SER A 254 11.24 -20.35 17.47
CA SER A 254 10.22 -19.86 16.55
C SER A 254 10.54 -18.48 15.96
N HIS A 255 11.57 -17.79 16.44
CA HIS A 255 11.98 -16.49 15.90
C HIS A 255 12.85 -16.65 14.65
N SER A 256 12.75 -15.68 13.76
CA SER A 256 13.45 -15.70 12.47
C SER A 256 14.83 -15.02 12.52
N HIS A 257 15.00 -14.04 13.40
CA HIS A 257 16.20 -13.22 13.49
C HIS A 257 16.49 -12.84 14.94
N PHE A 258 17.77 -12.64 15.25
CA PHE A 258 18.23 -12.21 16.57
C PHE A 258 19.24 -11.06 16.51
N ILE A 259 19.00 -10.03 17.32
CA ILE A 259 19.97 -8.97 17.60
C ILE A 259 20.38 -9.11 19.07
N LEU A 260 21.63 -9.49 19.31
CA LEU A 260 22.13 -9.80 20.64
C LEU A 260 22.93 -8.61 21.17
N SER A 261 22.32 -7.82 22.04
CA SER A 261 22.88 -6.58 22.60
C SER A 261 23.90 -6.87 23.68
N ASP A 262 25.08 -6.29 23.55
CA ASP A 262 26.22 -6.54 24.43
C ASP A 262 26.70 -5.24 25.09
N ASN A 263 26.65 -5.22 26.42
CA ASN A 263 27.18 -4.14 27.25
C ASN A 263 28.34 -4.61 28.15
N GLY A 264 28.91 -5.80 27.89
CA GLY A 264 29.98 -6.39 28.69
C GLY A 264 29.54 -7.00 30.04
N THR A 265 28.24 -7.08 30.32
CA THR A 265 27.73 -7.76 31.53
C THR A 265 27.45 -9.25 31.29
N ALA A 266 27.50 -10.04 32.35
CA ALA A 266 27.12 -11.46 32.36
C ALA A 266 26.00 -11.69 33.38
N GLY A 267 24.95 -12.41 32.98
CA GLY A 267 23.79 -12.73 33.81
C GLY A 267 22.90 -11.53 34.18
N LYS A 268 23.01 -10.41 33.46
CA LYS A 268 22.21 -9.19 33.70
C LYS A 268 21.36 -8.83 32.49
N TYR A 269 20.12 -8.44 32.77
CA TYR A 269 19.17 -7.91 31.79
C TYR A 269 19.39 -6.40 31.58
N GLY A 270 18.86 -5.85 30.48
CA GLY A 270 18.77 -4.40 30.26
C GLY A 270 19.73 -3.85 29.20
N ALA A 271 20.65 -4.63 28.66
CA ALA A 271 21.54 -4.19 27.58
C ALA A 271 20.77 -3.84 26.30
N GLU A 272 19.65 -4.50 26.07
CA GLU A 272 18.77 -4.39 24.91
C GLU A 272 17.84 -3.18 24.96
N VAL A 273 17.54 -2.62 26.14
CA VAL A 273 16.45 -1.64 26.33
C VAL A 273 16.68 -0.38 25.49
N ARG A 274 17.86 0.25 25.62
CA ARG A 274 18.20 1.46 24.85
C ARG A 274 18.29 1.18 23.36
N LEU A 275 18.90 0.06 22.98
CA LEU A 275 19.11 -0.34 21.60
C LEU A 275 17.78 -0.56 20.87
N ARG A 276 16.87 -1.33 21.49
CA ARG A 276 15.52 -1.61 20.98
C ARG A 276 14.74 -0.32 20.77
N ARG A 277 14.72 0.56 21.78
CA ARG A 277 14.04 1.86 21.71
C ARG A 277 14.55 2.74 20.56
N GLN A 278 15.88 2.86 20.41
CA GLN A 278 16.48 3.63 19.32
C GLN A 278 16.19 3.04 17.94
N LEU A 279 16.18 1.70 17.83
CA LEU A 279 15.84 1.01 16.59
C LEU A 279 14.36 1.20 16.22
N GLU A 280 13.44 1.02 17.17
CA GLU A 280 12.01 1.25 16.98
C GLU A 280 11.74 2.68 16.49
N LYS A 281 12.36 3.68 17.13
CA LYS A 281 12.27 5.08 16.72
C LYS A 281 12.81 5.31 15.31
N HIS A 282 13.95 4.71 14.96
CA HIS A 282 14.52 4.86 13.63
C HIS A 282 13.69 4.19 12.53
N ILE A 283 13.08 3.04 12.82
CA ILE A 283 12.13 2.37 11.92
C ILE A 283 10.88 3.24 11.73
N ALA A 284 10.37 3.87 12.79
CA ALA A 284 9.20 4.72 12.72
C ALA A 284 9.37 5.92 11.75
N LEU A 285 10.60 6.39 11.57
CA LEU A 285 10.93 7.49 10.66
C LEU A 285 11.03 7.06 9.18
N GLN A 286 11.03 5.76 8.90
CA GLN A 286 11.14 5.25 7.52
C GLN A 286 9.80 5.38 6.81
N LYS A 287 9.82 5.83 5.55
CA LYS A 287 8.60 6.00 4.75
C LYS A 287 8.14 4.66 4.18
N ILE A 288 6.91 4.24 4.49
CA ILE A 288 6.31 3.00 3.97
C ILE A 288 6.03 3.12 2.48
N ASN A 289 5.44 4.25 2.08
CA ASN A 289 5.08 4.56 0.71
C ASN A 289 5.55 5.97 0.40
N THR A 290 6.38 6.10 -0.64
CA THR A 290 6.89 7.41 -1.08
C THR A 290 5.78 8.39 -1.47
N ARG A 291 4.60 7.86 -1.87
CA ARG A 291 3.39 8.64 -2.17
C ARG A 291 2.62 9.09 -0.93
N LEU A 292 2.38 8.20 0.03
CA LEU A 292 1.58 8.51 1.23
C LEU A 292 2.39 9.29 2.29
N GLY A 293 3.72 9.32 2.20
CA GLY A 293 4.57 10.12 3.08
C GLY A 293 4.62 9.65 4.55
N GLN A 294 3.87 8.60 4.90
CA GLN A 294 3.76 8.11 6.26
C GLN A 294 4.96 7.27 6.70
N GLY A 295 5.41 7.55 7.93
CA GLY A 295 6.38 6.75 8.65
C GLY A 295 5.83 5.37 9.01
N VAL A 296 6.68 4.43 9.42
CA VAL A 296 6.22 3.13 9.92
C VAL A 296 5.50 3.34 11.27
N PRO A 297 4.20 3.03 11.39
CA PRO A 297 3.51 3.08 12.66
C PRO A 297 4.08 2.03 13.60
N VAL A 298 4.28 2.40 14.86
CA VAL A 298 4.75 1.50 15.92
C VAL A 298 3.64 1.36 16.95
N VAL A 299 3.39 0.13 17.40
CA VAL A 299 2.43 -0.17 18.46
C VAL A 299 3.08 -1.06 19.51
N CYS A 300 2.83 -0.73 20.77
CA CYS A 300 3.29 -1.51 21.92
C CYS A 300 2.18 -2.45 22.38
N LEU A 301 2.42 -3.76 22.37
CA LEU A 301 1.46 -4.78 22.82
C LEU A 301 1.91 -5.36 24.16
N ILE A 302 1.09 -5.18 25.19
CA ILE A 302 1.38 -5.59 26.57
C ILE A 302 0.59 -6.84 26.93
N LEU A 303 1.32 -7.86 27.40
CA LEU A 303 0.76 -9.10 27.92
C LEU A 303 1.34 -9.40 29.30
N GLU A 304 0.49 -9.40 30.32
CA GLU A 304 0.89 -9.66 31.70
C GLU A 304 2.04 -8.70 32.15
N GLY A 305 2.87 -9.11 33.10
CA GLY A 305 4.11 -8.40 33.42
C GLY A 305 4.28 -7.86 34.85
N GLY A 306 5.54 -7.58 35.18
CA GLY A 306 5.93 -6.95 36.44
C GLY A 306 5.88 -5.42 36.40
N PRO A 307 6.32 -4.74 37.47
CA PRO A 307 6.27 -3.28 37.58
C PRO A 307 7.09 -2.56 36.50
N ASN A 308 8.17 -3.17 36.00
CA ASN A 308 8.96 -2.62 34.88
C ASN A 308 8.14 -2.40 33.60
N ILE A 309 7.07 -3.18 33.40
CA ILE A 309 6.18 -3.03 32.24
C ILE A 309 5.39 -1.72 32.34
N ILE A 310 5.00 -1.30 33.54
CA ILE A 310 4.35 0.01 33.74
C ILE A 310 5.31 1.14 33.37
N SER A 311 6.60 1.01 33.70
CA SER A 311 7.63 1.96 33.25
C SER A 311 7.80 1.97 31.74
N ILE A 312 7.80 0.80 31.08
CA ILE A 312 7.87 0.70 29.61
C ILE A 312 6.65 1.39 28.97
N VAL A 313 5.44 1.13 29.47
CA VAL A 313 4.21 1.79 28.99
C VAL A 313 4.32 3.31 29.14
N LEU A 314 4.76 3.79 30.30
CA LEU A 314 4.95 5.22 30.53
C LEU A 314 5.97 5.83 29.56
N GLU A 315 7.07 5.13 29.31
CA GLU A 315 8.09 5.57 28.35
C GLU A 315 7.54 5.62 26.92
N SER A 316 6.85 4.57 26.46
CA SER A 316 6.20 4.52 25.14
C SER A 316 5.23 5.69 24.93
N LEU A 317 4.45 6.03 25.95
CA LEU A 317 3.51 7.15 25.91
C LEU A 317 4.19 8.52 25.93
N ARG A 318 5.42 8.62 26.45
CA ARG A 318 6.22 9.85 26.53
C ARG A 318 7.09 10.09 25.31
N GLU A 319 7.19 9.12 24.40
CA GLU A 319 7.95 9.29 23.16
C GLU A 319 7.42 10.41 22.28
N GLU A 320 8.29 10.90 21.41
CA GLU A 320 7.96 11.85 20.34
C GLU A 320 8.35 11.25 18.98
N PRO A 321 7.36 10.86 18.14
CA PRO A 321 5.92 10.82 18.44
C PRO A 321 5.53 9.72 19.46
N PRO A 322 4.42 9.88 20.21
CA PRO A 322 3.98 8.87 21.18
C PRO A 322 3.66 7.53 20.54
N VAL A 323 3.99 6.43 21.22
CA VAL A 323 3.70 5.07 20.77
C VAL A 323 2.39 4.57 21.43
N PRO A 324 1.33 4.25 20.65
CA PRO A 324 0.13 3.63 21.19
C PRO A 324 0.40 2.33 21.92
N VAL A 325 -0.39 2.08 22.96
CA VAL A 325 -0.28 0.89 23.80
C VAL A 325 -1.57 0.09 23.75
N VAL A 326 -1.48 -1.19 23.39
CA VAL A 326 -2.57 -2.15 23.48
C VAL A 326 -2.32 -3.06 24.67
N VAL A 327 -3.28 -3.11 25.59
CA VAL A 327 -3.20 -3.88 26.83
C VAL A 327 -4.19 -5.04 26.78
N CYS A 328 -3.72 -6.27 27.00
CA CYS A 328 -4.58 -7.45 27.06
C CYS A 328 -5.15 -7.65 28.47
N ASP A 329 -6.40 -7.27 28.69
CA ASP A 329 -7.11 -7.46 29.96
C ASP A 329 -7.32 -8.95 30.26
N GLY A 330 -7.17 -9.35 31.51
CA GLY A 330 -7.25 -10.74 31.96
C GLY A 330 -5.98 -11.56 31.65
N SER A 331 -4.90 -10.91 31.22
CA SER A 331 -3.59 -11.58 31.10
C SER A 331 -2.82 -11.60 32.41
N GLY A 332 -3.14 -10.74 33.39
CA GLY A 332 -2.56 -10.76 34.73
C GLY A 332 -1.69 -9.55 35.08
N ARG A 333 -1.40 -9.43 36.38
CA ARG A 333 -0.43 -8.50 37.00
C ARG A 333 -0.50 -7.06 36.47
N ALA A 334 0.56 -6.54 35.85
CA ALA A 334 0.64 -5.16 35.36
C ALA A 334 -0.43 -4.83 34.32
N SER A 335 -0.77 -5.79 33.45
CA SER A 335 -1.78 -5.61 32.40
C SER A 335 -3.15 -5.35 33.00
N ASP A 336 -3.53 -6.10 34.04
CA ASP A 336 -4.83 -5.95 34.71
C ASP A 336 -4.88 -4.66 35.56
N ILE A 337 -3.77 -4.25 36.17
CA ILE A 337 -3.65 -2.96 36.89
C ILE A 337 -3.91 -1.79 35.94
N ILE A 338 -3.28 -1.78 34.76
CA ILE A 338 -3.48 -0.74 33.75
C ILE A 338 -4.91 -0.80 33.20
N SER A 339 -5.45 -2.00 32.97
CA SER A 339 -6.81 -2.22 32.47
C SER A 339 -7.88 -1.73 33.45
N PHE A 340 -7.65 -1.95 34.75
CA PHE A 340 -8.47 -1.43 35.84
C PHE A 340 -8.42 0.10 35.85
N ALA A 341 -7.22 0.69 35.87
CA ALA A 341 -7.06 2.14 35.86
C ALA A 341 -7.76 2.77 34.66
N HIS A 342 -7.58 2.23 33.45
CA HIS A 342 -8.24 2.71 32.24
C HIS A 342 -9.77 2.65 32.31
N ARG A 343 -10.34 1.63 32.98
CA ARG A 343 -11.80 1.43 33.11
C ARG A 343 -12.44 2.44 34.05
N TYR A 344 -11.80 2.72 35.19
CA TYR A 344 -12.37 3.55 36.25
C TYR A 344 -11.92 5.01 36.21
N CYS A 345 -10.99 5.34 35.31
CA CYS A 345 -10.53 6.69 35.08
C CYS A 345 -11.49 7.46 34.16
N GLY A 346 -11.90 8.65 34.60
CA GLY A 346 -12.71 9.57 33.79
C GLY A 346 -11.94 10.15 32.61
N GLU A 347 -12.59 10.94 31.77
CA GLU A 347 -11.93 11.57 30.60
C GLU A 347 -10.80 12.52 31.01
N ASP A 348 -10.88 13.10 32.21
CA ASP A 348 -9.88 13.99 32.79
C ASP A 348 -8.60 13.28 33.31
N GLY A 349 -8.53 11.95 33.19
CA GLY A 349 -7.37 11.21 33.69
C GLY A 349 -7.35 11.00 35.22
N LEU A 350 -8.47 11.26 35.90
CA LEU A 350 -8.62 11.15 37.36
C LEU A 350 -9.46 9.94 37.78
N LEU A 351 -9.21 9.42 38.99
CA LEU A 351 -9.94 8.33 39.63
C LEU A 351 -10.78 8.86 40.80
N SER A 352 -11.91 8.21 41.10
CA SER A 352 -12.63 8.44 42.36
C SER A 352 -11.82 7.93 43.56
N ASP A 353 -12.05 8.52 44.74
CA ASP A 353 -11.31 8.14 45.96
C ASP A 353 -11.47 6.65 46.31
N SER A 354 -12.67 6.09 46.12
CA SER A 354 -12.93 4.66 46.33
C SER A 354 -12.16 3.76 45.36
N ALA A 355 -12.08 4.14 44.07
CA ALA A 355 -11.32 3.39 43.06
C ALA A 355 -9.81 3.51 43.29
N LYS A 356 -9.35 4.66 43.78
CA LYS A 356 -7.94 4.90 44.15
C LYS A 356 -7.48 3.98 45.28
N ASP A 357 -8.28 3.85 46.34
CA ASP A 357 -7.96 2.96 47.46
C ASP A 357 -7.94 1.48 47.01
N GLN A 358 -8.92 1.08 46.18
CA GLN A 358 -8.94 -0.27 45.60
C GLN A 358 -7.72 -0.55 44.72
N LEU A 359 -7.34 0.40 43.85
CA LEU A 359 -6.17 0.26 42.99
C LEU A 359 -4.88 0.16 43.81
N MET A 360 -4.75 0.96 44.87
CA MET A 360 -3.59 0.92 45.77
C MET A 360 -3.45 -0.45 46.44
N VAL A 361 -4.54 -0.99 46.99
CA VAL A 361 -4.56 -2.32 47.61
C VAL A 361 -4.24 -3.40 46.58
N THR A 362 -4.76 -3.26 45.36
CA THR A 362 -4.48 -4.20 44.27
C THR A 362 -3.00 -4.20 43.91
N ILE A 363 -2.38 -3.03 43.73
CA ILE A 363 -0.93 -2.90 43.44
C ILE A 363 -0.09 -3.54 44.57
N GLN A 364 -0.43 -3.27 45.83
CA GLN A 364 0.28 -3.86 46.98
C GLN A 364 0.23 -5.38 46.97
N LYS A 365 -0.97 -5.96 46.74
CA LYS A 365 -1.17 -7.42 46.71
C LYS A 365 -0.54 -8.07 45.48
N THR A 366 -0.64 -7.44 44.30
CA THR A 366 -0.14 -8.01 43.04
C THR A 366 1.38 -8.10 43.00
N PHE A 367 2.09 -7.10 43.54
CA PHE A 367 3.56 -7.07 43.52
C PHE A 367 4.23 -7.39 44.86
N ASN A 368 3.46 -7.66 45.92
CA ASN A 368 3.95 -7.84 47.30
C ASN A 368 4.81 -6.65 47.76
N TYR A 369 4.35 -5.43 47.49
CA TYR A 369 5.07 -4.19 47.74
C TYR A 369 4.61 -3.49 49.02
N SER A 370 5.54 -2.73 49.63
CA SER A 370 5.20 -1.83 50.74
C SER A 370 4.25 -0.73 50.27
N ARG A 371 3.58 -0.05 51.20
CA ARG A 371 2.68 1.06 50.86
C ARG A 371 3.40 2.17 50.07
N SER A 372 4.65 2.48 50.41
CA SER A 372 5.44 3.50 49.70
C SER A 372 5.81 3.06 48.29
N GLN A 373 6.22 1.80 48.10
CA GLN A 373 6.52 1.24 46.78
C GLN A 373 5.26 1.19 45.90
N ALA A 374 4.14 0.72 46.45
CA ALA A 374 2.87 0.69 45.73
C ALA A 374 2.40 2.10 45.36
N GLN A 375 2.62 3.10 46.22
CA GLN A 375 2.31 4.49 45.91
C GLN A 375 3.16 5.03 44.75
N GLN A 376 4.43 4.63 44.64
CA GLN A 376 5.24 4.98 43.48
C GLN A 376 4.71 4.34 42.18
N ILE A 377 4.32 3.07 42.22
CA ILE A 377 3.69 2.41 41.07
C ILE A 377 2.36 3.07 40.70
N PHE A 378 1.53 3.39 41.68
CA PHE A 378 0.27 4.10 41.49
C PHE A 378 0.47 5.43 40.77
N LEU A 379 1.47 6.23 41.18
CA LEU A 379 1.79 7.49 40.51
C LEU A 379 2.19 7.28 39.05
N MET A 380 2.95 6.23 38.73
CA MET A 380 3.28 5.90 37.33
C MET A 380 2.04 5.49 36.53
N VAL A 381 1.14 4.70 37.11
CA VAL A 381 -0.12 4.30 36.44
C VAL A 381 -0.99 5.52 36.16
N MET A 382 -1.14 6.43 37.13
CA MET A 382 -1.91 7.66 36.94
C MET A 382 -1.28 8.58 35.89
N GLU A 383 0.04 8.62 35.83
CA GLU A 383 0.75 9.36 34.78
C GLU A 383 0.47 8.76 33.39
N CYS A 384 0.41 7.43 33.24
CA CYS A 384 -0.04 6.80 31.99
C CYS A 384 -1.48 7.20 31.65
N MET A 385 -2.37 7.28 32.64
CA MET A 385 -3.79 7.64 32.43
C MET A 385 -3.99 9.08 31.95
N LYS A 386 -3.02 9.99 32.15
CA LYS A 386 -3.06 11.34 31.53
C LYS A 386 -3.11 11.28 30.00
N LYS A 387 -2.57 10.22 29.39
CA LYS A 387 -2.63 9.96 27.95
C LYS A 387 -3.52 8.75 27.64
N ARG A 388 -4.64 8.60 28.37
CA ARG A 388 -5.59 7.48 28.25
C ARG A 388 -6.01 7.19 26.80
N ALA A 389 -6.19 8.20 25.96
CA ALA A 389 -6.60 8.04 24.57
C ALA A 389 -5.60 7.24 23.70
N LEU A 390 -4.32 7.15 24.10
CA LEU A 390 -3.30 6.34 23.44
C LEU A 390 -3.26 4.88 23.95
N ILE A 391 -4.04 4.56 24.98
CA ILE A 391 -4.11 3.22 25.59
C ILE A 391 -5.40 2.56 25.13
N THR A 392 -5.29 1.43 24.45
CA THR A 392 -6.43 0.60 24.03
C THR A 392 -6.44 -0.69 24.83
N VAL A 393 -7.54 -0.98 25.53
CA VAL A 393 -7.67 -2.21 26.33
C VAL A 393 -8.49 -3.25 25.56
N PHE A 394 -7.85 -4.34 25.17
CA PHE A 394 -8.53 -5.52 24.63
C PHE A 394 -9.10 -6.35 25.79
N ARG A 395 -10.41 -6.59 25.78
CA ARG A 395 -11.06 -7.51 26.72
C ARG A 395 -11.64 -8.70 25.96
N MET A 396 -11.71 -9.83 26.63
CA MET A 396 -12.24 -11.05 26.03
C MET A 396 -13.74 -11.16 26.28
N GLY A 397 -14.54 -11.37 25.23
CA GLY A 397 -15.94 -11.80 25.37
C GLY A 397 -16.96 -10.72 25.69
N SER A 398 -16.63 -9.43 25.54
CA SER A 398 -17.66 -8.37 25.58
C SER A 398 -18.32 -8.21 24.20
N GLU A 399 -19.65 -8.10 24.18
CA GLU A 399 -20.40 -7.88 22.94
C GLU A 399 -19.92 -6.59 22.27
N GLY A 400 -19.50 -6.70 21.00
CA GLY A 400 -18.98 -5.57 20.21
C GLY A 400 -17.45 -5.39 20.21
N GLN A 401 -16.69 -6.14 21.01
CA GLN A 401 -15.22 -6.08 20.93
C GLN A 401 -14.66 -6.90 19.77
N GLN A 402 -13.83 -6.23 18.97
CA GLN A 402 -13.19 -6.76 17.77
C GLN A 402 -11.95 -7.60 18.14
N ASP A 403 -11.53 -8.51 17.27
CA ASP A 403 -10.31 -9.34 17.43
C ASP A 403 -9.08 -8.52 17.87
N ILE A 404 -8.08 -9.15 18.50
CA ILE A 404 -6.82 -8.48 18.91
C ILE A 404 -6.16 -7.73 17.74
N GLU A 405 -6.20 -8.31 16.54
CA GLU A 405 -5.77 -7.63 15.31
C GLU A 405 -6.43 -6.25 15.17
N MET A 406 -7.74 -6.20 15.32
CA MET A 406 -8.50 -4.99 15.14
C MET A 406 -8.26 -4.00 16.28
N SER A 407 -8.03 -4.48 17.50
CA SER A 407 -7.59 -3.63 18.62
C SER A 407 -6.24 -2.99 18.33
N ILE A 408 -5.29 -3.71 17.72
CA ILE A 408 -3.99 -3.18 17.29
C ILE A 408 -4.17 -2.08 16.25
N LEU A 409 -4.94 -2.35 15.21
CA LEU A 409 -5.11 -1.40 14.10
C LEU A 409 -5.96 -0.18 14.50
N THR A 410 -6.98 -0.38 15.33
CA THR A 410 -7.80 0.70 15.89
C THR A 410 -6.98 1.56 16.86
N ALA A 411 -6.09 0.98 17.66
CA ALA A 411 -5.21 1.75 18.54
C ALA A 411 -4.32 2.70 17.74
N LEU A 412 -3.78 2.26 16.60
CA LEU A 412 -2.98 3.09 15.71
C LEU A 412 -3.78 4.24 15.07
N LEU A 413 -5.03 3.98 14.68
CA LEU A 413 -5.92 5.01 14.14
C LEU A 413 -6.33 6.03 15.20
N LYS A 414 -6.67 5.57 16.42
CA LYS A 414 -7.10 6.42 17.54
C LYS A 414 -5.95 7.22 18.17
N ALA A 415 -4.77 6.61 18.28
CA ALA A 415 -3.61 7.23 18.90
C ALA A 415 -3.01 8.37 18.09
N GLY A 416 -3.39 8.47 16.82
CA GLY A 416 -3.42 9.73 16.11
C GLY A 416 -4.48 10.67 16.69
N THR A 417 -4.45 10.99 17.98
CA THR A 417 -5.37 11.95 18.61
C THR A 417 -5.19 13.37 18.05
N ASN A 418 -4.15 13.59 17.22
CA ASN A 418 -3.95 14.76 16.36
C ASN A 418 -3.84 14.39 14.86
N ALA A 419 -4.00 13.12 14.49
CA ALA A 419 -3.95 12.67 13.11
C ALA A 419 -5.29 13.02 12.46
N SER A 420 -5.22 13.77 11.37
CA SER A 420 -6.41 14.14 10.61
C SER A 420 -7.11 12.87 10.10
N ALA A 421 -8.41 12.95 9.83
CA ALA A 421 -9.12 11.82 9.19
C ALA A 421 -8.45 11.39 7.86
N SER A 422 -7.72 12.30 7.21
CA SER A 422 -6.88 12.03 6.04
C SER A 422 -5.70 11.09 6.34
N ASP A 423 -5.03 11.28 7.48
CA ASP A 423 -3.91 10.44 7.90
C ASP A 423 -4.39 9.03 8.29
N GLN A 424 -5.54 8.95 8.95
CA GLN A 424 -6.20 7.68 9.27
C GLN A 424 -6.57 6.92 8.00
N LEU A 425 -7.12 7.61 6.99
CA LEU A 425 -7.48 7.01 5.71
C LEU A 425 -6.24 6.54 4.94
N SER A 426 -5.16 7.32 4.99
CA SER A 426 -3.86 6.98 4.39
C SER A 426 -3.24 5.73 5.04
N LEU A 427 -3.32 5.59 6.37
CA LEU A 427 -2.87 4.39 7.09
C LEU A 427 -3.69 3.16 6.67
N ALA A 428 -5.02 3.29 6.64
CA ALA A 428 -5.90 2.21 6.21
C ALA A 428 -5.61 1.77 4.77
N LEU A 429 -5.35 2.72 3.85
CA LEU A 429 -4.93 2.47 2.47
C LEU A 429 -3.58 1.75 2.39
N ALA A 430 -2.61 2.19 3.19
CA ALA A 430 -1.29 1.58 3.26
C ALA A 430 -1.40 0.09 3.66
N TRP A 431 -2.22 -0.21 4.68
CA TRP A 431 -2.45 -1.57 5.16
C TRP A 431 -3.40 -2.40 4.30
N ASN A 432 -4.06 -1.83 3.28
CA ASN A 432 -5.13 -2.50 2.53
C ASN A 432 -6.34 -2.93 3.39
N ARG A 433 -6.71 -2.13 4.39
CA ARG A 433 -7.76 -2.49 5.37
C ARG A 433 -9.01 -1.64 5.22
N VAL A 434 -9.78 -1.95 4.19
CA VAL A 434 -11.05 -1.26 3.85
C VAL A 434 -12.12 -1.43 4.93
N ASP A 435 -12.12 -2.57 5.61
CA ASP A 435 -13.01 -2.88 6.72
C ASP A 435 -12.83 -1.91 7.89
N ILE A 436 -11.59 -1.51 8.14
CA ILE A 436 -11.25 -0.55 9.20
C ILE A 436 -11.62 0.87 8.79
N ALA A 437 -11.33 1.24 7.54
CA ALA A 437 -11.77 2.53 7.01
C ALA A 437 -13.30 2.68 7.12
N ARG A 438 -14.05 1.66 6.72
CA ARG A 438 -15.52 1.65 6.81
C ARG A 438 -16.02 1.75 8.26
N SER A 439 -15.39 1.01 9.18
CA SER A 439 -15.88 0.87 10.58
C SER A 439 -15.28 1.83 11.60
N GLN A 440 -14.27 2.63 11.24
CA GLN A 440 -13.65 3.61 12.14
C GLN A 440 -13.61 5.03 11.56
N ILE A 441 -13.51 5.18 10.24
CA ILE A 441 -13.40 6.51 9.59
C ILE A 441 -14.77 6.96 9.06
N PHE A 442 -15.47 6.08 8.33
CA PHE A 442 -16.77 6.38 7.72
C PHE A 442 -17.99 6.04 8.61
N VAL A 443 -17.81 5.93 9.94
CA VAL A 443 -18.89 5.58 10.89
C VAL A 443 -19.87 6.73 11.11
N TYR A 444 -19.37 7.96 11.11
CA TYR A 444 -20.16 9.16 11.28
C TYR A 444 -20.69 9.64 9.94
N GLY A 445 -21.56 8.83 9.32
CA GLY A 445 -22.52 9.38 8.36
C GLY A 445 -23.35 10.45 9.06
N HIS A 446 -23.51 11.61 8.41
CA HIS A 446 -24.46 12.71 8.72
C HIS A 446 -23.94 14.08 9.16
N HIS A 447 -22.64 14.31 9.45
CA HIS A 447 -22.15 15.70 9.67
C HIS A 447 -21.49 16.35 8.45
N TRP A 448 -21.21 15.56 7.41
CA TRP A 448 -20.58 16.07 6.19
C TRP A 448 -21.62 16.00 5.07
N PRO A 449 -22.09 17.15 4.54
CA PRO A 449 -23.08 17.16 3.49
C PRO A 449 -22.53 16.44 2.24
N PRO A 450 -23.39 15.71 1.51
CA PRO A 450 -23.00 15.11 0.24
C PRO A 450 -22.44 16.18 -0.69
N VAL A 451 -21.38 15.85 -1.43
CA VAL A 451 -20.61 16.71 -2.35
C VAL A 451 -21.47 17.20 -3.56
N SER A 452 -22.79 16.99 -3.54
CA SER A 452 -23.71 17.33 -4.62
C SER A 452 -24.43 18.67 -4.49
N SER A 453 -24.16 19.48 -3.46
CA SER A 453 -24.75 20.83 -3.33
C SER A 453 -23.71 21.92 -3.59
N SER A 454 -23.36 22.14 -4.85
CA SER A 454 -22.96 23.48 -5.29
C SER A 454 -24.21 24.37 -5.32
N PRO A 455 -24.15 25.65 -4.88
CA PRO A 455 -25.31 26.54 -4.88
C PRO A 455 -25.60 27.02 -6.30
N THR A 456 -26.31 26.22 -7.09
CA THR A 456 -26.97 26.67 -8.31
C THR A 456 -28.33 27.26 -7.96
N ASP A 457 -28.34 28.38 -7.26
CA ASP A 457 -29.52 29.25 -7.21
C ASP A 457 -29.04 30.70 -7.25
N ARG A 458 -28.99 31.25 -8.47
CA ARG A 458 -28.93 32.70 -8.66
C ARG A 458 -30.34 33.25 -8.40
N PRO A 459 -30.54 34.19 -7.47
CA PRO A 459 -31.82 34.87 -7.36
C PRO A 459 -32.05 35.69 -8.64
N LYS A 460 -33.26 35.59 -9.19
CA LYS A 460 -33.72 36.38 -10.34
C LYS A 460 -33.55 37.88 -10.02
N SER A 461 -32.83 38.59 -10.88
CA SER A 461 -32.64 40.04 -10.82
C SER A 461 -33.97 40.80 -10.93
N PRO A 462 -34.20 41.88 -10.16
CA PRO A 462 -35.40 42.71 -10.30
C PRO A 462 -35.40 43.50 -11.61
N MET A 463 -36.60 43.69 -12.12
CA MET A 463 -36.96 44.39 -13.36
C MET A 463 -36.48 45.85 -13.37
N ALA A 464 -36.07 46.29 -14.56
CA ALA A 464 -35.58 47.63 -14.86
C ALA A 464 -36.58 48.76 -14.51
N GLN A 465 -36.09 49.80 -13.84
CA GLN A 465 -36.68 51.14 -13.90
C GLN A 465 -35.78 52.07 -14.71
N ARG A 466 -36.38 52.65 -15.75
CA ARG A 466 -35.83 53.70 -16.60
C ARG A 466 -35.66 54.99 -15.80
N ALA A 467 -34.52 55.65 -15.95
CA ALA A 467 -34.41 57.11 -15.79
C ALA A 467 -33.40 57.66 -16.80
N ALA A 468 -33.72 58.85 -17.29
CA ALA A 468 -33.33 59.41 -18.57
C ALA A 468 -31.92 60.05 -18.60
N ALA A 469 -31.43 60.20 -19.83
CA ALA A 469 -30.20 60.87 -20.18
C ALA A 469 -30.28 62.40 -20.04
N GLY A 470 -29.17 63.02 -19.61
CA GLY A 470 -28.85 64.42 -19.83
C GLY A 470 -27.34 64.54 -20.06
N GLY A 471 -26.93 64.90 -21.27
CA GLY A 471 -25.54 64.92 -21.69
C GLY A 471 -24.87 66.29 -21.57
N VAL A 472 -23.54 66.30 -21.44
CA VAL A 472 -22.65 67.36 -21.96
C VAL A 472 -21.32 66.71 -22.38
N LYS A 473 -20.90 66.99 -23.63
CA LYS A 473 -19.60 66.63 -24.20
C LYS A 473 -18.54 67.68 -23.81
N GLY A 474 -17.38 67.23 -23.36
CA GLY A 474 -16.12 67.98 -23.32
C GLY A 474 -14.95 67.08 -23.76
N LYS A 475 -14.22 67.50 -24.81
CA LYS A 475 -13.14 66.77 -25.48
C LYS A 475 -11.87 66.66 -24.62
N GLY A 476 -11.19 65.51 -24.68
CA GLY A 476 -9.79 65.34 -24.27
C GLY A 476 -9.22 64.05 -24.87
N ARG A 477 -8.20 64.19 -25.73
CA ARG A 477 -7.63 63.16 -26.62
C ARG A 477 -6.45 62.49 -25.90
N GLY A 478 -6.45 61.16 -25.73
CA GLY A 478 -5.34 60.42 -25.10
C GLY A 478 -5.34 58.92 -25.42
N LYS A 479 -4.18 58.42 -25.87
CA LYS A 479 -3.79 57.05 -26.28
C LYS A 479 -4.56 55.86 -25.64
N LYS A 480 -5.03 54.93 -26.48
CA LYS A 480 -5.44 53.56 -26.11
C LYS A 480 -4.21 52.73 -25.68
N GLY A 481 -4.04 52.52 -24.38
CA GLY A 481 -3.36 51.34 -23.84
C GLY A 481 -4.36 50.20 -23.71
N LYS A 482 -4.04 49.01 -24.24
CA LYS A 482 -4.76 47.77 -23.96
C LYS A 482 -4.47 47.37 -22.51
N GLY A 483 -5.34 47.78 -21.59
CA GLY A 483 -5.43 47.17 -20.26
C GLY A 483 -6.29 45.93 -20.34
N GLY A 484 -5.69 44.75 -20.15
CA GLY A 484 -6.43 43.52 -19.90
C GLY A 484 -7.22 43.66 -18.61
N LYS A 485 -8.52 43.42 -18.67
CA LYS A 485 -9.32 43.23 -17.45
C LYS A 485 -8.89 41.91 -16.84
N THR A 486 -8.13 41.96 -15.76
CA THR A 486 -7.99 40.84 -14.82
C THR A 486 -9.39 40.48 -14.32
N LYS A 487 -9.76 39.21 -14.56
CA LYS A 487 -10.94 38.56 -13.95
C LYS A 487 -10.79 38.73 -12.43
N PRO A 488 -11.82 39.18 -11.70
CA PRO A 488 -11.73 39.28 -10.25
C PRO A 488 -11.46 37.89 -9.70
N GLU A 489 -10.42 37.75 -8.87
CA GLU A 489 -10.16 36.51 -8.13
C GLU A 489 -11.44 36.12 -7.37
N PRO A 490 -11.81 34.82 -7.35
CA PRO A 490 -12.94 34.38 -6.56
C PRO A 490 -12.73 34.80 -5.10
N PRO A 491 -13.79 35.24 -4.40
CA PRO A 491 -13.65 35.67 -3.01
C PRO A 491 -13.02 34.53 -2.20
N GLU A 492 -11.92 34.85 -1.51
CA GLU A 492 -11.22 33.92 -0.64
C GLU A 492 -12.20 33.47 0.45
N GLU A 493 -12.50 32.17 0.50
CA GLU A 493 -13.53 31.62 1.36
C GLU A 493 -13.05 31.61 2.82
N THR A 494 -13.53 32.55 3.64
CA THR A 494 -13.07 32.73 5.02
C THR A 494 -13.84 31.89 6.05
N ASP A 495 -14.84 31.09 5.65
CA ASP A 495 -15.61 30.25 6.57
C ASP A 495 -14.79 29.00 6.98
N PRO A 496 -14.42 28.85 8.27
CA PRO A 496 -13.63 27.72 8.74
C PRO A 496 -14.29 26.35 8.46
N ARG A 497 -15.62 26.25 8.50
CA ARG A 497 -16.31 24.98 8.22
C ARG A 497 -16.22 24.57 6.76
N LYS A 498 -16.23 25.56 5.86
CA LYS A 498 -16.11 25.31 4.42
C LYS A 498 -14.67 25.01 4.02
N LEU A 499 -13.69 25.62 4.68
CA LEU A 499 -12.27 25.26 4.54
C LEU A 499 -11.98 23.83 5.01
N GLU A 500 -12.54 23.41 6.15
CA GLU A 500 -12.44 22.02 6.62
C GLU A 500 -13.09 21.02 5.64
N LEU A 501 -14.26 21.36 5.10
CA LEU A 501 -14.94 20.55 4.09
C LEU A 501 -14.09 20.44 2.80
N LEU A 502 -13.53 21.55 2.32
CA LEU A 502 -12.66 21.56 1.14
C LEU A 502 -11.39 20.74 1.36
N SER A 503 -10.78 20.86 2.55
CA SER A 503 -9.65 20.02 2.96
C SER A 503 -10.02 18.54 2.92
N TRP A 504 -11.19 18.18 3.45
CA TRP A 504 -11.66 16.79 3.46
C TRP A 504 -11.93 16.25 2.05
N VAL A 505 -12.56 17.04 1.18
CA VAL A 505 -12.78 16.67 -0.23
C VAL A 505 -11.45 16.44 -0.94
N ASN A 506 -10.46 17.33 -0.74
CA ASN A 506 -9.13 17.16 -1.30
C ASN A 506 -8.44 15.89 -0.77
N SER A 507 -8.59 15.58 0.51
CA SER A 507 -8.10 14.32 1.11
C SER A 507 -8.75 13.08 0.50
N LEU A 508 -10.06 13.11 0.23
CA LEU A 508 -10.77 12.02 -0.43
C LEU A 508 -10.33 11.83 -1.89
N GLU A 509 -10.12 12.92 -2.63
CA GLU A 509 -9.58 12.85 -3.99
C GLU A 509 -8.14 12.32 -4.00
N GLN A 510 -7.30 12.74 -3.06
CA GLN A 510 -5.94 12.19 -2.93
C GLN A 510 -5.98 10.69 -2.58
N ALA A 511 -6.83 10.30 -1.63
CA ALA A 511 -7.05 8.90 -1.28
C ALA A 511 -7.56 8.07 -2.46
N MET A 512 -8.39 8.66 -3.34
CA MET A 512 -8.85 8.03 -4.58
C MET A 512 -7.69 7.82 -5.56
N MET A 513 -6.83 8.82 -5.77
CA MET A 513 -5.62 8.67 -6.59
C MET A 513 -4.72 7.56 -6.06
N ASP A 514 -4.46 7.53 -4.76
CA ASP A 514 -3.59 6.52 -4.15
C ASP A 514 -4.23 5.12 -4.20
N ALA A 515 -5.54 5.00 -4.02
CA ALA A 515 -6.26 3.74 -4.17
C ALA A 515 -6.17 3.19 -5.61
N LEU A 516 -6.30 4.05 -6.62
CA LEU A 516 -6.13 3.67 -8.03
C LEU A 516 -4.69 3.22 -8.29
N VAL A 517 -3.70 4.03 -7.90
CA VAL A 517 -2.28 3.73 -8.10
C VAL A 517 -1.86 2.40 -7.44
N LEU A 518 -2.35 2.13 -6.23
CA LEU A 518 -2.03 0.93 -5.45
C LEU A 518 -2.88 -0.30 -5.80
N ASP A 519 -3.77 -0.22 -6.79
CA ASP A 519 -4.68 -1.30 -7.21
C ASP A 519 -5.68 -1.75 -6.12
N ARG A 520 -6.10 -0.83 -5.26
CA ARG A 520 -6.96 -1.09 -4.10
C ARG A 520 -8.45 -0.95 -4.47
N VAL A 521 -8.99 -1.92 -5.21
CA VAL A 521 -10.37 -1.86 -5.75
C VAL A 521 -11.44 -1.63 -4.67
N ASP A 522 -11.32 -2.30 -3.51
CA ASP A 522 -12.30 -2.15 -2.43
C ASP A 522 -12.31 -0.74 -1.83
N PHE A 523 -11.15 -0.06 -1.80
CA PHE A 523 -11.07 1.34 -1.40
C PHE A 523 -11.67 2.27 -2.44
N VAL A 524 -11.42 2.03 -3.73
CA VAL A 524 -12.08 2.80 -4.80
C VAL A 524 -13.61 2.68 -4.67
N LYS A 525 -14.11 1.47 -4.42
CA LYS A 525 -15.54 1.23 -4.17
C LYS A 525 -16.04 2.00 -2.94
N LEU A 526 -15.34 1.90 -1.81
CA LEU A 526 -15.69 2.61 -0.57
C LEU A 526 -15.71 4.13 -0.76
N LEU A 527 -14.72 4.70 -1.46
CA LEU A 527 -14.62 6.14 -1.68
C LEU A 527 -15.73 6.67 -2.59
N ILE A 528 -16.12 5.91 -3.63
CA ILE A 528 -17.28 6.27 -4.46
C ILE A 528 -18.58 6.17 -3.64
N GLU A 529 -18.74 5.14 -2.80
CA GLU A 529 -19.90 5.00 -1.90
C GLU A 529 -20.02 6.16 -0.90
N ASN A 530 -18.90 6.80 -0.53
CA ASN A 530 -18.83 7.89 0.45
C ASN A 530 -18.65 9.29 -0.16
N GLY A 531 -19.01 9.47 -1.44
CA GLY A 531 -19.19 10.80 -2.02
C GLY A 531 -18.12 11.29 -2.99
N VAL A 532 -17.13 10.47 -3.37
CA VAL A 532 -16.21 10.84 -4.47
C VAL A 532 -16.93 10.74 -5.81
N ASN A 533 -17.16 11.89 -6.45
CA ASN A 533 -17.72 11.95 -7.80
C ASN A 533 -16.60 11.76 -8.85
N ILE A 534 -16.62 10.65 -9.58
CA ILE A 534 -15.58 10.34 -10.57
C ILE A 534 -15.52 11.35 -11.73
N HIS A 535 -16.65 11.99 -12.09
CA HIS A 535 -16.71 12.97 -13.17
C HIS A 535 -16.02 14.28 -12.77
N HIS A 536 -16.07 14.64 -11.49
CA HIS A 536 -15.31 15.77 -10.95
C HIS A 536 -13.84 15.41 -10.77
N PHE A 537 -13.60 14.21 -10.24
CA PHE A 537 -12.28 13.72 -9.88
C PHE A 537 -11.34 13.54 -11.08
N LEU A 538 -11.81 12.92 -12.17
CA LEU A 538 -10.93 12.53 -13.25
C LEU A 538 -10.65 13.68 -14.22
N THR A 539 -9.42 14.17 -14.17
CA THR A 539 -8.91 15.22 -15.06
C THR A 539 -7.77 14.72 -15.94
N ILE A 540 -7.47 15.44 -17.02
CA ILE A 540 -6.35 15.14 -17.93
C ILE A 540 -5.01 14.92 -17.17
N PRO A 541 -4.57 15.80 -16.23
CA PRO A 541 -3.33 15.59 -15.49
C PRO A 541 -3.35 14.35 -14.61
N ARG A 542 -4.48 14.06 -13.93
CA ARG A 542 -4.60 12.87 -13.07
C ARG A 542 -4.54 11.58 -13.88
N LEU A 543 -5.19 11.52 -15.04
CA LEU A 543 -5.11 10.35 -15.90
C LEU A 543 -3.69 10.14 -16.45
N GLU A 544 -3.00 11.22 -16.85
CA GLU A 544 -1.61 11.15 -17.29
C GLU A 544 -0.69 10.68 -16.16
N GLU A 545 -0.91 11.14 -14.92
CA GLU A 545 -0.19 10.65 -13.74
C GLU A 545 -0.41 9.15 -13.53
N LEU A 546 -1.65 8.66 -13.71
CA LEU A 546 -1.98 7.24 -13.60
C LEU A 546 -1.25 6.38 -14.64
N TYR A 547 -1.08 6.85 -15.89
CA TYR A 547 -0.31 6.14 -16.91
C TYR A 547 1.20 6.12 -16.65
N ASN A 548 1.72 7.09 -15.90
CA ASN A 548 3.15 7.22 -15.58
C ASN A 548 3.54 6.64 -14.23
N THR A 549 2.62 5.95 -13.55
CA THR A 549 2.93 5.29 -12.29
C THR A 549 3.89 4.12 -12.48
N LYS A 550 4.93 4.05 -11.64
CA LYS A 550 5.86 2.91 -11.58
C LYS A 550 5.36 1.80 -10.64
N LEU A 551 4.26 2.03 -9.92
CA LEU A 551 3.66 1.08 -8.99
C LEU A 551 2.61 0.24 -9.72
N GLY A 552 2.54 -1.06 -9.41
CA GLY A 552 1.58 -1.99 -9.99
C GLY A 552 2.25 -3.18 -10.70
N PRO A 553 1.47 -4.02 -11.40
CA PRO A 553 2.01 -5.17 -12.11
C PRO A 553 2.88 -4.74 -13.30
N THR A 554 3.87 -5.58 -13.63
CA THR A 554 4.67 -5.42 -14.83
C THR A 554 3.77 -5.43 -16.07
N ASN A 555 3.88 -4.41 -16.90
CA ASN A 555 3.03 -4.19 -18.07
C ASN A 555 3.86 -3.92 -19.33
N THR A 556 3.21 -3.94 -20.49
CA THR A 556 3.87 -3.79 -21.80
C THR A 556 3.79 -2.36 -22.37
N LEU A 557 3.11 -1.43 -21.69
CA LEU A 557 2.78 -0.12 -22.26
C LEU A 557 4.01 0.66 -22.72
N HIS A 558 5.07 0.71 -21.90
CA HIS A 558 6.30 1.43 -22.26
C HIS A 558 6.96 0.90 -23.53
N PHE A 559 6.90 -0.42 -23.77
CA PHE A 559 7.44 -1.02 -24.98
C PHE A 559 6.60 -0.62 -26.20
N VAL A 560 5.27 -0.73 -26.10
CA VAL A 560 4.35 -0.36 -27.19
C VAL A 560 4.48 1.13 -27.53
N VAL A 561 4.61 2.02 -26.53
CA VAL A 561 4.85 3.46 -26.77
C VAL A 561 6.15 3.70 -27.54
N ARG A 562 7.22 2.98 -27.21
CA ARG A 562 8.51 3.09 -27.92
C ARG A 562 8.39 2.66 -29.38
N ASP A 563 7.66 1.58 -29.64
CA ASP A 563 7.47 1.04 -31.00
C ASP A 563 6.66 2.00 -31.87
N VAL A 564 5.60 2.59 -31.29
CA VAL A 564 4.75 3.58 -31.97
C VAL A 564 5.53 4.87 -32.29
N LYS A 565 6.37 5.34 -31.37
CA LYS A 565 7.13 6.59 -31.57
C LYS A 565 8.39 6.46 -32.42
N LYS A 566 8.81 5.24 -32.78
CA LYS A 566 9.96 4.95 -33.66
C LYS A 566 11.22 5.77 -33.33
N GLY A 567 11.46 6.03 -32.05
CA GLY A 567 12.57 6.88 -31.58
C GLY A 567 13.20 6.36 -30.30
N ASN A 568 14.47 6.69 -30.07
CA ASN A 568 15.14 6.45 -28.79
C ASN A 568 14.58 7.42 -27.75
N LEU A 569 13.50 7.01 -27.07
CA LEU A 569 12.96 7.74 -25.94
C LEU A 569 13.94 7.71 -24.76
N PRO A 570 14.13 8.82 -24.04
CA PRO A 570 14.91 8.83 -22.80
C PRO A 570 14.34 7.83 -21.77
N PRO A 571 15.18 7.27 -20.88
CA PRO A 571 14.73 6.31 -19.87
C PRO A 571 13.70 6.88 -18.87
N ASP A 572 13.66 8.21 -18.67
CA ASP A 572 12.70 8.91 -17.81
C ASP A 572 11.59 9.64 -18.60
N TYR A 573 11.31 9.18 -19.82
CA TYR A 573 10.24 9.76 -20.65
C TYR A 573 8.87 9.61 -20.00
N GLN A 574 8.13 10.72 -19.91
CA GLN A 574 6.75 10.76 -19.41
C GLN A 574 5.78 10.53 -20.57
N ILE A 575 4.98 9.48 -20.49
CA ILE A 575 3.95 9.11 -21.46
C ILE A 575 2.85 10.17 -21.44
N THR A 576 2.54 10.74 -22.60
CA THR A 576 1.44 11.71 -22.74
C THR A 576 0.14 11.02 -23.15
N LEU A 577 -1.02 11.63 -22.90
CA LEU A 577 -2.29 11.10 -23.42
C LEU A 577 -2.33 11.04 -24.97
N ILE A 578 -1.56 11.87 -25.66
CA ILE A 578 -1.42 11.78 -27.12
C ILE A 578 -0.69 10.48 -27.50
N ASP A 579 0.38 10.12 -26.77
CA ASP A 579 1.09 8.85 -26.97
C ASP A 579 0.13 7.66 -26.71
N ILE A 580 -0.68 7.73 -25.64
CA ILE A 580 -1.73 6.73 -25.37
C ILE A 580 -2.73 6.63 -26.53
N GLY A 581 -3.13 7.76 -27.11
CA GLY A 581 -4.02 7.79 -28.26
C GLY A 581 -3.47 7.01 -29.46
N LEU A 582 -2.17 7.17 -29.75
CA LEU A 582 -1.51 6.43 -30.82
C LEU A 582 -1.38 4.93 -30.51
N VAL A 583 -1.11 4.58 -29.25
CA VAL A 583 -1.12 3.17 -28.79
C VAL A 583 -2.50 2.54 -28.99
N LEU A 584 -3.57 3.24 -28.63
CA LEU A 584 -4.94 2.74 -28.83
C LEU A 584 -5.28 2.57 -30.32
N GLU A 585 -4.84 3.49 -31.18
CA GLU A 585 -5.02 3.36 -32.63
C GLU A 585 -4.28 2.16 -33.21
N LEU A 586 -3.05 1.90 -32.76
CA LEU A 586 -2.28 0.71 -33.13
C LEU A 586 -2.99 -0.58 -32.68
N LEU A 587 -3.34 -0.67 -31.40
CA LEU A 587 -3.89 -1.90 -30.80
C LEU A 587 -5.30 -2.21 -31.33
N MET A 588 -6.15 -1.21 -31.52
CA MET A 588 -7.50 -1.39 -32.06
C MET A 588 -7.49 -1.69 -33.57
N GLY A 589 -6.64 -1.00 -34.34
CA GLY A 589 -6.56 -1.14 -35.79
C GLY A 589 -7.84 -0.73 -36.54
N GLY A 590 -7.97 -1.11 -37.81
CA GLY A 590 -9.25 -1.03 -38.54
C GLY A 590 -9.87 0.36 -38.68
N ALA A 591 -9.05 1.37 -39.02
CA ALA A 591 -9.43 2.79 -39.12
C ALA A 591 -10.02 3.40 -37.83
N TYR A 592 -9.82 2.76 -36.67
CA TYR A 592 -10.15 3.34 -35.38
C TYR A 592 -9.35 4.62 -35.14
N ARG A 593 -10.02 5.67 -34.66
CA ARG A 593 -9.40 6.95 -34.31
C ARG A 593 -9.73 7.36 -32.88
N CYS A 594 -8.70 7.44 -32.05
CA CYS A 594 -8.85 7.81 -30.64
C CYS A 594 -9.19 9.31 -30.50
N ASN A 595 -9.96 9.69 -29.48
CA ASN A 595 -10.27 11.09 -29.21
C ASN A 595 -9.01 11.93 -28.91
N TYR A 596 -7.99 11.33 -28.29
CA TYR A 596 -6.74 12.01 -27.94
C TYR A 596 -5.91 12.47 -29.16
N THR A 597 -6.11 11.84 -30.32
CA THR A 597 -5.39 12.20 -31.56
C THR A 597 -6.16 13.20 -32.43
N ARG A 598 -7.40 13.56 -32.04
CA ARG A 598 -8.23 14.52 -32.78
C ARG A 598 -7.73 15.95 -32.58
N LYS A 599 -7.97 16.80 -33.60
CA LYS A 599 -7.53 18.21 -33.60
C LYS A 599 -8.02 18.98 -32.36
N GLY A 600 -9.28 18.78 -31.97
CA GLY A 600 -9.87 19.44 -30.80
C GLY A 600 -9.14 19.12 -29.49
N PHE A 601 -8.89 17.83 -29.22
CA PHE A 601 -8.17 17.42 -28.00
C PHE A 601 -6.71 17.87 -28.02
N ARG A 602 -6.02 17.82 -29.17
CA ARG A 602 -4.64 18.30 -29.29
C ARG A 602 -4.51 19.80 -29.03
N ALA A 603 -5.46 20.61 -29.49
CA ALA A 603 -5.51 22.03 -29.20
C ALA A 603 -5.69 22.28 -27.70
N LEU A 604 -6.67 21.60 -27.08
CA LEU A 604 -6.88 21.65 -25.62
C LEU A 604 -5.62 21.25 -24.84
N TYR A 605 -5.02 20.12 -25.15
CA TYR A 605 -3.82 19.60 -24.49
C TYR A 605 -2.63 20.56 -24.63
N THR A 606 -2.44 21.13 -25.82
CA THR A 606 -1.37 22.12 -26.06
C THR A 606 -1.59 23.39 -25.26
N ASN A 607 -2.84 23.85 -25.11
CA ASN A 607 -3.16 25.02 -24.29
C ASN A 607 -2.92 24.76 -22.80
N LEU A 608 -3.29 23.59 -22.28
CA LEU A 608 -3.08 23.21 -20.88
C LEU A 608 -1.61 23.18 -20.46
N TYR A 609 -0.73 22.66 -21.32
CA TYR A 609 0.70 22.56 -21.03
C TYR A 609 1.55 23.65 -21.68
N GLY A 610 0.93 24.54 -22.48
CA GLY A 610 1.57 25.52 -23.37
C GLY A 610 2.25 26.69 -22.67
N LEU A 611 1.92 26.97 -21.41
CA LEU A 611 2.64 27.97 -20.60
C LEU A 611 3.90 27.42 -19.90
N LYS A 612 4.14 26.09 -19.86
CA LYS A 612 5.23 25.49 -19.05
C LYS A 612 6.11 24.43 -19.74
N ARG A 613 6.13 24.31 -21.08
CA ARG A 613 7.15 23.49 -21.77
C ARG A 613 7.79 24.22 -22.97
N PRO A 614 9.00 24.77 -22.82
CA PRO A 614 9.81 25.13 -23.98
C PRO A 614 10.43 23.87 -24.59
N LYS A 615 10.24 23.69 -25.91
CA LYS A 615 11.21 23.04 -26.83
C LYS A 615 11.41 21.50 -26.80
N ALA A 616 10.45 20.68 -26.37
CA ALA A 616 10.54 19.21 -26.60
C ALA A 616 9.82 18.75 -27.88
N LEU A 617 8.69 19.40 -28.24
CA LEU A 617 7.88 18.98 -29.41
C LEU A 617 8.53 19.36 -30.75
N LYS A 618 9.47 20.32 -30.75
CA LYS A 618 10.21 20.77 -31.95
C LYS A 618 11.37 19.85 -32.34
N LEU A 619 11.78 18.91 -31.48
CA LEU A 619 12.93 18.03 -31.70
C LEU A 619 12.54 16.63 -32.19
N LEU A 620 11.25 16.31 -32.23
CA LEU A 620 10.73 14.96 -32.53
C LEU A 620 10.32 14.75 -34.00
N GLY A 621 10.77 15.60 -34.94
CA GLY A 621 10.71 15.30 -36.37
C GLY A 621 9.30 15.04 -36.94
N MET A 622 8.26 15.56 -36.31
CA MET A 622 6.92 15.61 -36.92
C MET A 622 6.89 16.79 -37.88
N GLU A 623 7.49 16.63 -39.06
CA GLU A 623 7.11 17.45 -40.21
C GLU A 623 5.63 17.20 -40.49
N ASP A 624 4.84 18.28 -40.50
CA ASP A 624 3.47 18.26 -41.01
C ASP A 624 3.51 17.83 -42.47
N ASP A 625 3.11 16.59 -42.74
CA ASP A 625 2.82 16.11 -44.11
C ASP A 625 1.44 16.66 -44.53
N GLU A 626 1.38 17.98 -44.74
CA GLU A 626 0.29 18.63 -45.47
C GLU A 626 0.58 18.49 -46.98
N PRO A 627 -0.30 17.87 -47.77
CA PRO A 627 -0.09 17.76 -49.21
C PRO A 627 -0.15 19.17 -49.83
N ARG A 628 0.99 19.63 -50.37
CA ARG A 628 1.10 20.85 -51.17
C ARG A 628 0.11 20.84 -52.33
N THR A 629 -1.01 21.53 -52.17
CA THR A 629 -1.90 21.85 -53.29
C THR A 629 -1.47 23.17 -53.92
N LYS A 630 -0.77 23.09 -55.05
CA LYS A 630 -0.64 24.20 -56.00
C LYS A 630 -2.00 24.41 -56.67
N GLY A 631 -2.59 25.59 -56.52
CA GLY A 631 -3.74 25.99 -57.33
C GLY A 631 -4.56 27.12 -56.70
N LYS A 632 -4.47 28.33 -57.28
CA LYS A 632 -5.32 29.47 -56.95
C LYS A 632 -6.79 29.12 -57.24
N GLY A 633 -7.67 29.30 -56.25
CA GLY A 633 -9.12 29.19 -56.42
C GLY A 633 -9.87 29.60 -55.15
N LYS A 634 -10.34 30.84 -55.11
CA LYS A 634 -11.08 31.45 -53.99
C LYS A 634 -12.49 30.84 -53.93
N LYS A 635 -12.81 30.01 -52.91
CA LYS A 635 -14.20 29.68 -52.53
C LYS A 635 -14.32 29.59 -51.00
N ASN A 636 -15.39 30.21 -50.49
CA ASN A 636 -15.72 30.44 -49.08
C ASN A 636 -15.52 29.22 -48.19
N LYS A 637 -14.58 29.32 -47.24
CA LYS A 637 -14.45 28.40 -46.11
C LYS A 637 -15.33 28.92 -44.98
N LYS A 638 -16.39 28.19 -44.64
CA LYS A 638 -17.21 28.41 -43.45
C LYS A 638 -16.26 28.41 -42.25
N LYS A 639 -16.15 29.54 -41.57
CA LYS A 639 -15.32 29.71 -40.38
C LYS A 639 -15.97 28.86 -39.29
N GLU A 640 -15.45 27.66 -39.04
CA GLU A 640 -15.71 26.99 -37.75
C GLU A 640 -15.16 27.95 -36.70
N GLU A 641 -16.04 28.42 -35.81
CA GLU A 641 -15.64 29.23 -34.67
C GLU A 641 -14.61 28.43 -33.87
N GLU A 642 -13.37 28.93 -33.85
CA GLU A 642 -12.45 28.60 -32.76
C GLU A 642 -13.15 29.08 -31.49
N VAL A 643 -13.79 28.15 -30.79
CA VAL A 643 -14.36 28.38 -29.47
C VAL A 643 -13.20 28.84 -28.59
N ASP A 644 -13.29 30.05 -28.07
CA ASP A 644 -12.35 30.58 -27.09
C ASP A 644 -12.56 29.76 -25.82
N ILE A 645 -11.71 28.74 -25.64
CA ILE A 645 -11.78 27.82 -24.51
C ILE A 645 -11.23 28.58 -23.29
N ASP A 646 -12.09 28.91 -22.33
CA ASP A 646 -11.68 29.49 -21.04
C ASP A 646 -10.85 28.44 -20.30
N VAL A 647 -9.53 28.61 -20.30
CA VAL A 647 -8.55 27.69 -19.67
C VAL A 647 -8.72 27.67 -18.14
N ASP A 648 -9.37 28.70 -17.57
CA ASP A 648 -9.66 28.78 -16.13
C ASP A 648 -10.94 28.02 -15.73
N ASP A 649 -11.66 27.38 -16.68
CA ASP A 649 -12.81 26.54 -16.38
C ASP A 649 -12.36 25.11 -15.99
N PRO A 650 -12.52 24.70 -14.71
CA PRO A 650 -12.15 23.36 -14.25
C PRO A 650 -12.91 22.23 -14.97
N GLU A 651 -14.05 22.53 -15.61
CA GLU A 651 -14.87 21.55 -16.33
C GLU A 651 -14.24 21.12 -17.65
N VAL A 652 -13.46 21.99 -18.28
CA VAL A 652 -12.86 21.71 -19.61
C VAL A 652 -11.76 20.65 -19.55
N CYS A 653 -11.14 20.46 -18.38
CA CYS A 653 -10.13 19.44 -18.14
C CYS A 653 -10.70 18.05 -17.80
N ARG A 654 -12.02 17.93 -17.66
CA ARG A 654 -12.71 16.71 -17.23
C ARG A 654 -13.11 15.85 -18.44
N PHE A 655 -13.27 14.55 -18.19
CA PHE A 655 -13.72 13.61 -19.21
C PHE A 655 -15.25 13.47 -19.20
N GLN A 656 -15.85 13.40 -20.38
CA GLN A 656 -17.27 13.10 -20.53
C GLN A 656 -17.60 11.69 -20.00
N TYR A 657 -16.68 10.75 -20.22
CA TYR A 657 -16.85 9.33 -19.92
C TYR A 657 -15.72 8.80 -19.01
N PRO A 658 -15.60 9.26 -17.76
CA PRO A 658 -14.43 9.00 -16.90
C PRO A 658 -14.22 7.52 -16.58
N PHE A 659 -15.29 6.73 -16.40
CA PHE A 659 -15.19 5.29 -16.21
C PHE A 659 -14.62 4.55 -17.43
N HIS A 660 -14.84 5.08 -18.64
CA HIS A 660 -14.26 4.51 -19.86
C HIS A 660 -12.75 4.73 -19.88
N GLU A 661 -12.32 5.96 -19.60
CA GLU A 661 -10.90 6.33 -19.58
C GLU A 661 -10.11 5.56 -18.51
N LEU A 662 -10.68 5.43 -17.30
CA LEU A 662 -10.07 4.63 -16.24
C LEU A 662 -10.06 3.14 -16.57
N MET A 663 -11.10 2.61 -17.22
CA MET A 663 -11.12 1.19 -17.59
C MET A 663 -10.05 0.89 -18.65
N VAL A 664 -9.89 1.76 -19.65
CA VAL A 664 -8.82 1.64 -20.65
C VAL A 664 -7.44 1.72 -20.00
N TRP A 665 -7.24 2.66 -19.05
CA TRP A 665 -6.03 2.73 -18.25
C TRP A 665 -5.77 1.41 -17.50
N ALA A 666 -6.78 0.87 -16.82
CA ALA A 666 -6.65 -0.37 -16.06
C ALA A 666 -6.29 -1.56 -16.97
N VAL A 667 -6.87 -1.66 -18.17
CA VAL A 667 -6.57 -2.69 -19.17
C VAL A 667 -5.12 -2.57 -19.66
N LEU A 668 -4.72 -1.37 -20.12
CA LEU A 668 -3.35 -1.13 -20.62
C LEU A 668 -2.28 -1.34 -19.54
N MET A 669 -2.62 -1.13 -18.28
CA MET A 669 -1.74 -1.32 -17.13
C MET A 669 -1.83 -2.71 -16.48
N LYS A 670 -2.56 -3.67 -17.09
CA LYS A 670 -2.72 -5.06 -16.59
C LYS A 670 -3.35 -5.15 -15.19
N ARG A 671 -4.30 -4.27 -14.87
CA ARG A 671 -5.02 -4.22 -13.58
C ARG A 671 -6.40 -4.84 -13.71
N GLN A 672 -6.46 -6.18 -13.77
CA GLN A 672 -7.69 -6.90 -14.15
C GLN A 672 -8.87 -6.65 -13.20
N LYS A 673 -8.66 -6.77 -11.89
CA LYS A 673 -9.74 -6.54 -10.90
C LYS A 673 -10.29 -5.12 -10.97
N MET A 674 -9.42 -4.14 -11.16
CA MET A 674 -9.80 -2.74 -11.35
C MET A 674 -10.57 -2.54 -12.65
N ALA A 675 -10.11 -3.13 -13.75
CA ALA A 675 -10.77 -3.06 -15.05
C ALA A 675 -12.20 -3.63 -14.99
N LEU A 676 -12.40 -4.79 -14.34
CA LEU A 676 -13.72 -5.40 -14.15
C LEU A 676 -14.64 -4.51 -13.31
N PHE A 677 -14.13 -3.94 -12.22
CA PHE A 677 -14.90 -3.01 -11.38
C PHE A 677 -15.33 -1.74 -12.13
N LEU A 678 -14.42 -1.16 -12.92
CA LEU A 678 -14.70 0.04 -13.71
C LEU A 678 -15.62 -0.25 -14.90
N TRP A 679 -15.53 -1.46 -15.46
CA TRP A 679 -16.41 -1.92 -16.54
C TRP A 679 -17.88 -2.00 -16.11
N GLN A 680 -18.14 -2.48 -14.89
CA GLN A 680 -19.50 -2.55 -14.32
C GLN A 680 -20.15 -1.17 -14.11
N ARG A 681 -19.38 -0.07 -14.23
CA ARG A 681 -19.83 1.30 -13.97
C ARG A 681 -19.83 2.14 -15.25
N GLY A 682 -20.73 3.13 -15.28
CA GLY A 682 -20.90 4.04 -16.41
C GLY A 682 -21.62 3.39 -17.61
N GLU A 683 -21.56 4.05 -18.75
CA GLU A 683 -22.35 3.72 -19.94
C GLU A 683 -21.68 2.68 -20.85
N GLU A 684 -22.40 2.19 -21.87
CA GLU A 684 -21.84 1.37 -22.96
C GLU A 684 -21.08 0.09 -22.53
N ALA A 685 -21.59 -0.63 -21.52
CA ALA A 685 -20.94 -1.82 -20.96
C ALA A 685 -20.58 -2.91 -22.02
N MET A 686 -21.45 -3.14 -23.00
CA MET A 686 -21.18 -4.10 -24.08
C MET A 686 -19.98 -3.68 -24.94
N ALA A 687 -19.91 -2.41 -25.34
CA ALA A 687 -18.79 -1.87 -26.11
C ALA A 687 -17.49 -1.94 -25.31
N LYS A 688 -17.53 -1.52 -24.03
CA LYS A 688 -16.39 -1.60 -23.11
C LYS A 688 -15.81 -3.01 -23.02
N ALA A 689 -16.65 -4.04 -22.87
CA ALA A 689 -16.21 -5.43 -22.80
C ALA A 689 -15.50 -5.87 -24.09
N LEU A 690 -16.07 -5.53 -25.26
CA LEU A 690 -15.48 -5.84 -26.56
C LEU A 690 -14.14 -5.11 -26.78
N VAL A 691 -14.05 -3.83 -26.37
CA VAL A 691 -12.80 -3.07 -26.44
C VAL A 691 -11.75 -3.67 -25.50
N ALA A 692 -12.08 -3.97 -24.24
CA ALA A 692 -11.15 -4.59 -23.31
C ALA A 692 -10.66 -5.95 -23.83
N CYS A 693 -11.57 -6.78 -24.35
CA CYS A 693 -11.24 -8.05 -25.01
C CYS A 693 -10.25 -7.83 -26.16
N LYS A 694 -10.51 -6.87 -27.05
CA LYS A 694 -9.64 -6.53 -28.19
C LYS A 694 -8.26 -6.05 -27.74
N LEU A 695 -8.21 -5.10 -26.81
CA LEU A 695 -6.96 -4.52 -26.32
C LEU A 695 -6.08 -5.59 -25.67
N TYR A 696 -6.65 -6.46 -24.83
CA TYR A 696 -5.90 -7.56 -24.23
C TYR A 696 -5.34 -8.54 -25.28
N LYS A 697 -6.12 -8.94 -26.31
CA LYS A 697 -5.58 -9.80 -27.39
C LYS A 697 -4.46 -9.12 -28.16
N ALA A 698 -4.61 -7.82 -28.45
CA ALA A 698 -3.60 -7.06 -29.17
C ALA A 698 -2.31 -6.95 -28.34
N MET A 699 -2.42 -6.61 -27.06
CA MET A 699 -1.27 -6.58 -26.14
C MET A 699 -0.61 -7.95 -25.96
N ALA A 700 -1.41 -9.03 -25.90
CA ALA A 700 -0.88 -10.38 -25.87
C ALA A 700 -0.07 -10.66 -27.16
N HIS A 701 -0.60 -10.33 -28.33
CA HIS A 701 0.12 -10.48 -29.59
C HIS A 701 1.43 -9.66 -29.67
N GLU A 702 1.46 -8.43 -29.16
CA GLU A 702 2.70 -7.65 -29.08
C GLU A 702 3.71 -8.27 -28.11
N SER A 703 3.24 -8.83 -26.98
CA SER A 703 4.11 -9.50 -26.00
C SER A 703 4.72 -10.81 -26.50
N SER A 704 4.05 -11.55 -27.39
CA SER A 704 4.58 -12.81 -27.94
C SER A 704 5.75 -12.62 -28.90
N GLN A 705 5.97 -11.41 -29.42
CA GLN A 705 7.12 -11.08 -30.25
C GLN A 705 8.40 -10.83 -29.43
N SER A 706 8.29 -10.77 -28.10
CA SER A 706 9.41 -10.60 -27.17
C SER A 706 9.64 -11.91 -26.39
N GLU A 707 10.69 -12.66 -26.71
CA GLU A 707 11.02 -14.01 -26.18
C GLU A 707 11.11 -14.14 -24.63
N LEU A 708 11.03 -13.05 -23.88
CA LEU A 708 11.36 -13.01 -22.44
C LEU A 708 10.16 -13.11 -21.47
N VAL A 709 8.90 -13.14 -21.92
CA VAL A 709 7.75 -13.04 -20.99
C VAL A 709 6.51 -13.88 -21.32
N GLU A 710 6.64 -15.21 -21.41
CA GLU A 710 5.51 -16.14 -21.61
C GLU A 710 4.39 -15.99 -20.56
N ASP A 711 4.72 -15.69 -19.30
CA ASP A 711 3.73 -15.54 -18.21
C ASP A 711 2.77 -14.35 -18.45
N ILE A 712 3.27 -13.22 -19.00
CA ILE A 712 2.43 -12.05 -19.29
C ILE A 712 1.47 -12.34 -20.44
N PHE A 713 1.95 -13.03 -21.48
CA PHE A 713 1.12 -13.41 -22.62
C PHE A 713 -0.10 -14.22 -22.17
N GLN A 714 0.14 -15.26 -21.37
CA GLN A 714 -0.93 -16.16 -20.91
C GLN A 714 -1.95 -15.43 -20.02
N ASP A 715 -1.48 -14.54 -19.13
CA ASP A 715 -2.35 -13.71 -18.30
C ASP A 715 -3.24 -12.79 -19.14
N LEU A 716 -2.68 -12.11 -20.15
CA LEU A 716 -3.42 -11.20 -21.02
C LEU A 716 -4.48 -11.94 -21.85
N GLU A 717 -4.14 -13.13 -22.37
CA GLU A 717 -5.08 -13.97 -23.10
C GLU A 717 -6.24 -14.46 -22.22
N ASN A 718 -5.94 -14.84 -20.96
CA ASN A 718 -6.96 -15.20 -19.98
C ASN A 718 -7.89 -14.03 -19.66
N ASN A 719 -7.33 -12.84 -19.41
CA ASN A 719 -8.12 -11.62 -19.16
C ASN A 719 -8.99 -11.25 -20.37
N SER A 720 -8.49 -11.44 -21.59
CA SER A 720 -9.26 -11.20 -22.81
C SER A 720 -10.48 -12.11 -22.92
N LYS A 721 -10.32 -13.41 -22.61
CA LYS A 721 -11.41 -14.39 -22.64
C LYS A 721 -12.50 -14.05 -21.64
N GLU A 722 -12.13 -13.60 -20.44
CA GLU A 722 -13.09 -13.16 -19.42
C GLU A 722 -13.96 -11.99 -19.93
N PHE A 723 -13.34 -10.93 -20.48
CA PHE A 723 -14.11 -9.82 -21.06
C PHE A 723 -14.92 -10.21 -22.30
N GLY A 724 -14.43 -11.16 -23.11
CA GLY A 724 -15.19 -11.71 -24.22
C GLY A 724 -16.46 -12.43 -23.76
N GLN A 725 -16.33 -13.28 -22.74
CA GLN A 725 -17.45 -13.98 -22.13
C GLN A 725 -18.48 -13.00 -21.55
N LEU A 726 -18.04 -11.95 -20.86
CA LEU A 726 -18.93 -10.90 -20.35
C LEU A 726 -19.69 -10.18 -21.48
N ALA A 727 -19.04 -9.91 -22.61
CA ALA A 727 -19.72 -9.32 -23.77
C ALA A 727 -20.78 -10.26 -24.35
N TYR A 728 -20.47 -11.56 -24.46
CA TYR A 728 -21.39 -12.58 -24.92
C TYR A 728 -22.61 -12.71 -24.00
N GLU A 729 -22.39 -12.81 -22.69
CA GLU A 729 -23.47 -12.94 -21.71
C GLU A 729 -24.39 -11.72 -21.69
N LEU A 730 -23.84 -10.50 -21.81
CA LEU A 730 -24.64 -9.29 -21.94
C LEU A 730 -25.51 -9.32 -23.21
N LEU A 731 -24.98 -9.81 -24.33
CA LEU A 731 -25.76 -9.93 -25.57
C LEU A 731 -26.88 -10.97 -25.43
N ASP A 732 -26.58 -12.13 -24.85
CA ASP A 732 -27.56 -13.20 -24.63
C ASP A 732 -28.68 -12.72 -23.69
N GLN A 733 -28.35 -12.02 -22.61
CA GLN A 733 -29.35 -11.42 -21.72
C GLN A 733 -30.17 -10.32 -22.41
N SER A 734 -29.52 -9.46 -23.19
CA SER A 734 -30.22 -8.39 -23.93
C SER A 734 -31.19 -8.98 -24.96
N TYR A 735 -30.76 -10.02 -25.69
CA TYR A 735 -31.57 -10.72 -26.69
C TYR A 735 -32.76 -11.45 -26.05
N LYS A 736 -32.55 -12.12 -24.91
CA LYS A 736 -33.63 -12.75 -24.14
C LYS A 736 -34.66 -11.75 -23.61
N HIS A 737 -34.24 -10.51 -23.35
CA HIS A 737 -35.13 -9.47 -22.86
C HIS A 737 -35.98 -8.87 -23.99
N ASP A 738 -35.31 -8.45 -25.08
CA ASP A 738 -35.98 -7.92 -26.28
C ASP A 738 -35.07 -8.10 -27.50
N GLU A 739 -35.50 -8.94 -28.44
CA GLU A 739 -34.75 -9.27 -29.64
C GLU A 739 -34.52 -8.05 -30.55
N GLN A 740 -35.53 -7.20 -30.70
CA GLN A 740 -35.52 -6.06 -31.62
C GLN A 740 -34.65 -4.93 -31.08
N VAL A 741 -34.74 -4.65 -29.78
CA VAL A 741 -33.87 -3.66 -29.13
C VAL A 741 -32.42 -4.15 -29.09
N ALA A 742 -32.18 -5.44 -28.87
CA ALA A 742 -30.83 -6.02 -28.92
C ALA A 742 -30.18 -5.88 -30.31
N MET A 743 -30.95 -6.07 -31.39
CA MET A 743 -30.46 -5.85 -32.76
C MET A 743 -30.11 -4.37 -33.03
N LYS A 744 -30.91 -3.44 -32.51
CA LYS A 744 -30.59 -1.99 -32.56
C LYS A 744 -29.34 -1.64 -31.75
N LEU A 745 -29.16 -2.26 -30.59
CA LEU A 745 -27.96 -2.07 -29.77
C LEU A 745 -26.68 -2.47 -30.51
N LEU A 746 -26.72 -3.54 -31.31
CA LEU A 746 -25.58 -4.00 -32.10
C LEU A 746 -25.19 -3.06 -33.25
N THR A 747 -26.14 -2.27 -33.76
CA THR A 747 -25.96 -1.32 -34.87
C THR A 747 -25.81 0.13 -34.43
N TYR A 748 -26.00 0.43 -33.15
CA TYR A 748 -25.84 1.77 -32.59
C TYR A 748 -24.42 2.32 -32.81
N GLU A 749 -24.34 3.57 -33.29
CA GLU A 749 -23.07 4.26 -33.51
C GLU A 749 -22.51 4.86 -32.22
N LEU A 750 -21.41 4.28 -31.74
CA LEU A 750 -20.78 4.68 -30.49
C LEU A 750 -19.84 5.88 -30.75
N ARG A 751 -20.29 7.09 -30.42
CA ARG A 751 -19.51 8.33 -30.65
C ARG A 751 -18.14 8.32 -29.97
N ASN A 752 -18.05 7.73 -28.78
CA ASN A 752 -16.81 7.66 -28.02
C ASN A 752 -15.80 6.66 -28.62
N TRP A 753 -16.29 5.63 -29.32
CA TRP A 753 -15.48 4.55 -29.91
C TRP A 753 -15.29 4.73 -31.43
N SER A 754 -14.92 5.93 -31.85
CA SER A 754 -14.68 6.28 -33.26
C SER A 754 -15.90 6.05 -34.19
N ASN A 755 -17.11 6.27 -33.68
CA ASN A 755 -18.38 5.99 -34.37
C ASN A 755 -18.48 4.53 -34.86
N SER A 756 -17.89 3.59 -34.10
CA SER A 756 -18.00 2.16 -34.40
C SER A 756 -19.27 1.58 -33.82
N THR A 757 -19.75 0.48 -34.38
CA THR A 757 -20.84 -0.31 -33.81
C THR A 757 -20.30 -1.45 -32.95
N CYS A 758 -21.11 -1.98 -32.03
CA CYS A 758 -20.73 -3.16 -31.24
C CYS A 758 -20.36 -4.34 -32.14
N LEU A 759 -21.08 -4.55 -33.25
CA LEU A 759 -20.76 -5.60 -34.22
C LEU A 759 -19.38 -5.40 -34.86
N LYS A 760 -19.04 -4.16 -35.26
CA LYS A 760 -17.71 -3.83 -35.81
C LYS A 760 -16.60 -4.08 -34.79
N LEU A 761 -16.82 -3.73 -33.51
CA LEU A 761 -15.87 -3.98 -32.43
C LEU A 761 -15.67 -5.48 -32.18
N ALA A 762 -16.74 -6.29 -32.20
CA ALA A 762 -16.66 -7.74 -32.05
C ALA A 762 -15.86 -8.41 -33.18
N VAL A 763 -16.04 -7.95 -34.43
CA VAL A 763 -15.23 -8.38 -35.58
C VAL A 763 -13.77 -7.98 -35.41
N ALA A 764 -13.48 -6.75 -35.00
CA ALA A 764 -12.12 -6.29 -34.73
C ALA A 764 -11.42 -7.12 -33.64
N ALA A 765 -12.17 -7.50 -32.59
CA ALA A 765 -11.75 -8.38 -31.49
C ALA A 765 -11.61 -9.87 -31.90
N LYS A 766 -11.98 -10.22 -33.14
CA LYS A 766 -12.07 -11.61 -33.62
C LYS A 766 -12.86 -12.50 -32.67
N HIS A 767 -13.96 -11.97 -32.11
CA HIS A 767 -14.77 -12.68 -31.12
C HIS A 767 -15.80 -13.58 -31.81
N ARG A 768 -15.41 -14.82 -32.11
CA ARG A 768 -16.24 -15.75 -32.89
C ARG A 768 -17.59 -16.05 -32.25
N ASP A 769 -17.63 -16.32 -30.94
CA ASP A 769 -18.88 -16.75 -30.29
C ASP A 769 -19.94 -15.64 -30.26
N PHE A 770 -19.54 -14.40 -29.96
CA PHE A 770 -20.40 -13.21 -30.08
C PHE A 770 -20.95 -13.00 -31.50
N ILE A 771 -20.15 -13.24 -32.54
CA ILE A 771 -20.59 -13.13 -33.94
C ILE A 771 -21.53 -14.29 -34.29
N ALA A 772 -21.28 -15.49 -33.79
CA ALA A 772 -22.10 -16.68 -34.02
C ALA A 772 -23.43 -16.66 -33.24
N HIS A 773 -23.57 -15.76 -32.25
CA HIS A 773 -24.79 -15.62 -31.46
C HIS A 773 -26.01 -15.34 -32.36
N THR A 774 -27.17 -15.90 -32.00
CA THR A 774 -28.42 -15.83 -32.77
C THR A 774 -28.81 -14.39 -33.13
N CYS A 775 -28.74 -13.45 -32.17
CA CYS A 775 -29.01 -12.03 -32.40
C CYS A 775 -28.13 -11.43 -33.51
N SER A 776 -26.82 -11.73 -33.48
CA SER A 776 -25.86 -11.26 -34.49
C SER A 776 -26.14 -11.87 -35.86
N GLN A 777 -26.47 -13.17 -35.92
CA GLN A 777 -26.78 -13.85 -37.18
C GLN A 777 -28.11 -13.38 -37.78
N MET A 778 -29.13 -13.16 -36.95
CA MET A 778 -30.41 -12.58 -37.39
C MET A 778 -30.20 -11.18 -37.97
N LEU A 779 -29.43 -10.33 -37.28
CA LEU A 779 -29.08 -9.00 -37.78
C LEU A 779 -28.31 -9.06 -39.10
N LEU A 780 -27.28 -9.90 -39.21
CA LEU A 780 -26.52 -10.05 -40.45
C LEU A 780 -27.39 -10.56 -41.60
N THR A 781 -28.32 -11.46 -41.30
CA THR A 781 -29.26 -11.98 -42.29
C THR A 781 -30.26 -10.91 -42.71
N ASP A 782 -30.75 -10.10 -41.78
CA ASP A 782 -31.64 -8.98 -42.06
C ASP A 782 -30.93 -7.91 -42.91
N MET A 783 -29.70 -7.54 -42.56
CA MET A 783 -28.85 -6.65 -43.37
C MET A 783 -28.56 -7.22 -44.77
N TRP A 784 -28.42 -8.54 -44.90
CA TRP A 784 -28.23 -9.21 -46.19
C TRP A 784 -29.49 -9.16 -47.07
N MET A 785 -30.66 -9.36 -46.45
CA MET A 785 -31.95 -9.35 -47.14
C MET A 785 -32.42 -7.94 -47.48
N GLY A 786 -32.01 -6.92 -46.72
CA GLY A 786 -32.42 -5.53 -46.90
C GLY A 786 -33.94 -5.40 -46.84
N CYS A 787 -34.55 -4.78 -47.86
CA CYS A 787 -36.01 -4.59 -47.90
C CYS A 787 -36.80 -5.84 -48.37
N LEU A 788 -36.16 -6.97 -48.66
CA LEU A 788 -36.83 -8.18 -49.14
C LEU A 788 -37.40 -9.00 -47.98
N SER A 789 -38.63 -9.51 -48.11
CA SER A 789 -39.22 -10.41 -47.11
C SER A 789 -38.55 -11.80 -47.14
N MET A 790 -38.60 -12.52 -46.02
CA MET A 790 -38.03 -13.88 -45.92
C MET A 790 -38.99 -14.93 -46.49
N GLY A 791 -38.54 -15.70 -47.48
CA GLY A 791 -39.36 -16.71 -48.16
C GLY A 791 -38.58 -17.91 -48.70
N LYS A 792 -39.25 -19.07 -48.85
CA LYS A 792 -38.65 -20.38 -49.18
C LYS A 792 -38.12 -20.52 -50.63
N SER A 793 -38.10 -19.46 -51.44
CA SER A 793 -37.60 -19.49 -52.83
C SER A 793 -36.97 -18.18 -53.31
N ASN A 794 -36.53 -17.33 -52.36
CA ASN A 794 -36.05 -15.98 -52.66
C ASN A 794 -34.87 -15.95 -53.64
N CYS A 795 -33.91 -16.87 -53.55
CA CYS A 795 -32.77 -16.89 -54.48
C CYS A 795 -33.21 -17.08 -55.93
N LEU A 796 -34.14 -17.99 -56.20
CA LEU A 796 -34.66 -18.24 -57.56
C LEU A 796 -35.49 -17.05 -58.05
N LYS A 797 -36.32 -16.46 -57.18
CA LYS A 797 -37.11 -15.27 -57.52
C LYS A 797 -36.23 -14.04 -57.79
N VAL A 798 -35.14 -13.85 -57.03
CA VAL A 798 -34.16 -12.77 -57.26
C VAL A 798 -33.44 -12.97 -58.58
N ILE A 799 -32.96 -14.20 -58.88
CA ILE A 799 -32.33 -14.51 -60.18
C ILE A 799 -33.31 -14.24 -61.32
N LEU A 800 -34.57 -14.68 -61.20
CA LEU A 800 -35.61 -14.45 -62.20
C LEU A 800 -35.93 -12.97 -62.37
N GLY A 801 -35.96 -12.17 -61.28
CA GLY A 801 -36.14 -10.72 -61.33
C GLY A 801 -34.98 -9.97 -61.98
N ILE A 802 -33.75 -10.50 -61.89
CA ILE A 802 -32.58 -9.95 -62.59
C ILE A 802 -32.63 -10.28 -64.09
N VAL A 803 -33.01 -11.52 -64.45
CA VAL A 803 -33.06 -11.99 -65.85
C VAL A 803 -34.30 -11.47 -66.60
N PHE A 804 -35.43 -11.31 -65.91
CA PHE A 804 -36.70 -10.83 -66.45
C PHE A 804 -37.28 -9.75 -65.53
N PRO A 805 -37.00 -8.45 -65.78
CA PRO A 805 -37.37 -7.35 -64.89
C PRO A 805 -38.85 -7.29 -64.45
N PRO A 806 -39.87 -7.66 -65.26
CA PRO A 806 -41.25 -7.70 -64.80
C PRO A 806 -41.52 -8.73 -63.68
N ALA A 807 -40.68 -9.77 -63.54
CA ALA A 807 -40.80 -10.75 -62.44
C ALA A 807 -40.45 -10.17 -61.07
N ILE A 808 -39.94 -8.92 -60.98
CA ILE A 808 -39.71 -8.24 -59.70
C ILE A 808 -41.00 -8.06 -58.89
N LEU A 809 -42.17 -8.04 -59.54
CA LEU A 809 -43.48 -7.97 -58.88
C LEU A 809 -43.84 -9.24 -58.10
N LEU A 810 -43.11 -10.35 -58.32
CA LEU A 810 -43.26 -11.61 -57.57
C LEU A 810 -42.40 -11.66 -56.29
N LEU A 811 -41.55 -10.65 -56.09
CA LEU A 811 -40.80 -10.44 -54.86
C LEU A 811 -41.65 -9.62 -53.89
N GLU A 812 -41.70 -10.10 -52.65
CA GLU A 812 -42.34 -9.40 -51.56
C GLU A 812 -41.33 -8.46 -50.90
N PHE A 813 -41.71 -7.19 -50.79
CA PHE A 813 -40.92 -6.14 -50.16
C PHE A 813 -41.59 -5.72 -48.86
N ARG A 814 -40.78 -5.47 -47.83
CA ARG A 814 -41.25 -4.82 -46.59
C ARG A 814 -41.50 -3.34 -46.90
N LEU A 815 -42.76 -2.91 -46.95
CA LEU A 815 -43.18 -1.52 -47.23
C LEU A 815 -43.82 -0.89 -45.98
N GLY A 816 -43.22 0.18 -45.45
CA GLY A 816 -43.77 1.06 -44.39
C GLY A 816 -43.45 0.63 -42.96
N ASP A 817 -42.92 1.59 -42.18
CA ASP A 817 -42.38 1.56 -40.78
C ASP A 817 -41.34 0.48 -40.41
N GLU A 818 -41.29 -0.63 -41.14
CA GLU A 818 -40.21 -1.62 -41.09
C GLU A 818 -39.02 -1.27 -42.02
N GLY A 819 -39.18 -0.24 -42.87
CA GLY A 819 -38.15 0.23 -43.82
C GLY A 819 -37.42 1.51 -43.38
N SER A 820 -37.83 2.16 -42.29
CA SER A 820 -37.21 3.38 -41.78
C SER A 820 -35.89 3.12 -41.03
N PHE A 821 -35.54 1.87 -40.78
CA PHE A 821 -34.34 1.46 -40.03
C PHE A 821 -33.00 1.73 -40.76
N HIS A 822 -33.01 2.15 -42.02
CA HIS A 822 -31.80 2.38 -42.82
C HIS A 822 -31.51 3.85 -43.21
N SER A 823 -32.33 4.82 -42.83
CA SER A 823 -32.08 6.25 -43.12
C SER A 823 -31.80 7.07 -41.85
N SER A 824 -30.58 7.00 -41.33
CA SER A 824 -30.11 7.94 -40.29
C SER A 824 -29.66 9.27 -40.93
N LYS A 825 -30.60 10.00 -41.52
CA LYS A 825 -30.46 11.44 -41.80
C LYS A 825 -31.83 12.11 -41.73
N GLU A 826 -32.35 12.31 -40.53
CA GLU A 826 -33.13 13.50 -40.18
C GLU A 826 -33.38 13.56 -38.67
N ASN A 827 -33.53 14.79 -38.17
CA ASN A 827 -33.74 15.22 -36.77
C ASN A 827 -32.48 15.41 -35.90
N LYS A 828 -31.77 16.50 -36.20
CA LYS A 828 -31.23 17.38 -35.15
C LYS A 828 -32.39 18.27 -34.68
N GLU A 829 -32.90 18.02 -33.48
CA GLU A 829 -33.46 19.02 -32.55
C GLU A 829 -33.97 18.27 -31.30
N THR A 830 -33.12 18.18 -30.28
CA THR A 830 -33.32 18.45 -28.84
C THR A 830 -32.14 17.88 -28.06
#